data_AF-A0A6C0EIR9-F1
#
_entry.id   AF-A0A6C0EIR9-F1
#
_cell.length_a   1.000
_cell.length_b   1.000
_cell.length_c   1.000
_cell.angle_alpha   90.00
_cell.angle_beta   90.00
_cell.angle_gamma   90.00
#
_symmetry.space_group_name_H-M   'P 1'
#
loop_
_entity.id
_entity.type
_entity.pdbx_description
1 polymer ?
#
loop_
_entity_poly.entity_id
_entity_poly.type
_entity_poly.pdbx_seq_one_letter_code
_entity_poly.pdbx_strand_id
1 'polypeptide(L)'
;MDLFQSKLTKSEWESIEVPVDHNEKQILQMIVDGYDDLNISKNNTLSMLGYLKINYNENIEKYIFDKYFLSTIKEHNKKYDLLIDTHNQFDEKNKIKKADMMRLEQNNSNKIPKENIFEFILLQLTYKMLRYINKENVRWLYYYYTLYHIIKYPIYLTNQMVINYISTLLRKYEEKISIVDMIAKSYDYIEKNEYILNYSNMELYKHQKQIYSIFKTNIEIPKLVLYIAPTATGKTLTPLGLSKTYKVIFVCAARHVGIALAKSAISVGKKVAFGFGCNCTEDIRLHYFAAKEYTKDWRTGGIRKVDNTIGDKVEIMICDIQSYIYAMYYMISFNKKEKIITYWDEPTISMDYDEHSCHEVIRNNWSKNIIPNVVLSSATLPKEGEIVDVLQDFKCKFPGARIHSIQSDDCKKTIPIINTEGYVELPHYNYTNYSQILSCVEHCESYPTILRYFDLCEVSRFIVYIHENKLCNSERYNIENIFNSIDDVQMKIIKTHYLELLKHINPENWKSIYDYFQESRDYRIKPNNNDVKGIVKSASVDTPTIFNKGGGILKRTQSIQPQPSKPIYKNESSYMSPSQHGVFITTRDAYTLTSGPTIYLAEDTEKIAKFCLKQANIPAGVMSSINQSILFNNKINSKIHILDKNVEDALAKEEGKEHKISEGRYSDDVKRMMREIKELSDLIKPVNIDEMYIPNKIRHLSRWTGTNEYDIKPYTSDITDNDIEDIMKMNVDNIWKVLIIMGIGLFSQNVPNDYTEKVKELAVAQKLYIIIADEDFIYGTNYQFCHGYISKDLSMTQEKIIQSMGRIGRNKLQHQYSVRIRDNNMISKIFQKEENKKEVFNMNRLFQTNEDDIM
;
A
#
# COMPACT_ATOMS: atom_id res chain seq x y z
N MET A 1 1.54 -14.27 16.69
CA MET A 1 0.71 -13.05 16.94
C MET A 1 -0.22 -13.29 18.14
N ASP A 2 -0.41 -12.34 19.07
CA ASP A 2 -1.46 -12.48 20.09
C ASP A 2 -2.80 -11.98 19.52
N LEU A 3 -3.71 -12.91 19.23
CA LEU A 3 -5.05 -12.62 18.72
C LEU A 3 -6.06 -12.35 19.86
N PHE A 4 -5.66 -12.52 21.12
CA PHE A 4 -6.46 -12.14 22.27
C PHE A 4 -6.33 -10.65 22.52
N GLN A 5 -7.43 -9.93 22.30
CA GLN A 5 -7.43 -8.48 22.42
C GLN A 5 -8.00 -8.05 23.76
N SER A 6 -7.34 -7.09 24.41
CA SER A 6 -7.92 -6.30 25.50
C SER A 6 -9.01 -5.32 25.00
N LYS A 7 -9.66 -4.64 25.95
CA LYS A 7 -10.51 -3.47 25.66
C LYS A 7 -9.68 -2.31 25.08
N LEU A 8 -10.36 -1.39 24.38
CA LEU A 8 -9.75 -0.19 23.81
C LEU A 8 -9.13 0.70 24.92
N THR A 9 -7.94 1.18 24.65
CA THR A 9 -7.24 2.17 25.46
C THR A 9 -7.79 3.58 25.21
N LYS A 10 -7.47 4.51 26.12
CA LYS A 10 -7.90 5.92 25.98
C LYS A 10 -7.35 6.57 24.72
N SER A 11 -6.09 6.35 24.39
CA SER A 11 -5.45 6.91 23.18
C SER A 11 -6.09 6.37 21.89
N GLU A 12 -6.44 5.08 21.86
CA GLU A 12 -7.16 4.49 20.73
C GLU A 12 -8.56 5.12 20.58
N TRP A 13 -9.28 5.33 21.69
CA TRP A 13 -10.57 6.01 21.68
C TRP A 13 -10.47 7.47 21.20
N GLU A 14 -9.43 8.19 21.60
CA GLU A 14 -9.21 9.57 21.13
C GLU A 14 -8.82 9.59 19.64
N SER A 15 -8.11 8.58 19.15
CA SER A 15 -7.66 8.50 17.75
C SER A 15 -8.80 8.34 16.74
N ILE A 16 -9.91 7.68 17.12
CA ILE A 16 -11.07 7.49 16.25
C ILE A 16 -11.95 8.74 16.13
N GLU A 17 -11.84 9.67 17.08
CA GLU A 17 -12.58 10.94 17.10
C GLU A 17 -11.95 11.99 16.16
N VAL A 18 -10.70 11.78 15.76
CA VAL A 18 -10.03 12.65 14.79
C VAL A 18 -10.65 12.43 13.40
N PRO A 19 -11.28 13.44 12.78
CA PRO A 19 -11.89 13.27 11.48
C PRO A 19 -10.85 12.98 10.39
N VAL A 20 -11.23 12.19 9.40
CA VAL A 20 -10.42 11.99 8.18
C VAL A 20 -10.35 13.28 7.35
N ASP A 21 -9.41 13.33 6.41
CA ASP A 21 -9.29 14.47 5.51
C ASP A 21 -10.51 14.62 4.57
N HIS A 22 -10.66 15.81 3.97
CA HIS A 22 -11.82 16.11 3.15
C HIS A 22 -11.94 15.22 1.90
N ASN A 23 -10.83 14.86 1.26
CA ASN A 23 -10.84 14.01 0.07
C ASN A 23 -11.21 12.56 0.44
N GLU A 24 -10.63 12.04 1.52
CA GLU A 24 -11.01 10.73 2.06
C GLU A 24 -12.50 10.72 2.45
N LYS A 25 -12.99 11.77 3.12
CA LYS A 25 -14.42 11.89 3.46
C LYS A 25 -15.33 11.86 2.23
N GLN A 26 -14.94 12.50 1.12
CA GLN A 26 -15.71 12.43 -0.13
C GLN A 26 -15.78 11.00 -0.70
N ILE A 27 -14.68 10.24 -0.63
CA ILE A 27 -14.62 8.84 -1.06
C ILE A 27 -15.50 7.98 -0.16
N LEU A 28 -15.40 8.14 1.16
CA LEU A 28 -16.24 7.41 2.12
C LEU A 28 -17.72 7.69 1.90
N GLN A 29 -18.09 8.95 1.63
CA GLN A 29 -19.47 9.32 1.31
C GLN A 29 -19.92 8.66 -0.01
N MET A 30 -19.06 8.61 -1.03
CA MET A 30 -19.35 7.91 -2.29
C MET A 30 -19.56 6.40 -2.07
N ILE A 31 -18.83 5.77 -1.15
CA ILE A 31 -19.04 4.35 -0.79
C ILE A 31 -20.42 4.15 -0.16
N VAL A 32 -20.84 5.07 0.72
CA VAL A 32 -22.17 5.04 1.36
C VAL A 32 -23.27 5.27 0.33
N ASP A 33 -23.18 6.34 -0.47
CA ASP A 33 -24.14 6.69 -1.52
C ASP A 33 -24.20 5.63 -2.62
N GLY A 34 -23.05 4.98 -2.87
CA GLY A 34 -22.88 3.92 -3.84
C GLY A 34 -23.66 2.67 -3.51
N TYR A 35 -24.10 2.48 -2.26
CA TYR A 35 -25.08 1.46 -1.95
C TYR A 35 -26.39 1.73 -2.67
N ASP A 36 -26.86 2.97 -2.82
CA ASP A 36 -28.10 3.31 -3.54
C ASP A 36 -27.92 3.41 -5.03
N ASP A 37 -26.86 4.10 -5.47
CA ASP A 37 -26.51 4.29 -6.86
C ASP A 37 -25.18 3.59 -7.20
N LEU A 38 -25.29 2.39 -7.77
CA LEU A 38 -24.13 1.57 -8.12
C LEU A 38 -23.25 2.21 -9.21
N ASN A 39 -23.78 3.17 -9.97
CA ASN A 39 -23.09 3.84 -11.08
C ASN A 39 -22.64 5.25 -10.71
N ILE A 40 -22.62 5.59 -9.42
CA ILE A 40 -22.09 6.86 -8.94
C ILE A 40 -20.66 7.05 -9.43
N SER A 41 -20.41 8.20 -10.05
CA SER A 41 -19.12 8.59 -10.58
C SER A 41 -18.93 10.08 -10.31
N LYS A 42 -17.79 10.46 -9.73
CA LYS A 42 -17.43 11.85 -9.46
C LYS A 42 -16.07 12.16 -10.08
N ASN A 43 -15.96 13.33 -10.70
CA ASN A 43 -14.70 13.86 -11.20
C ASN A 43 -14.47 15.24 -10.57
N ASN A 44 -13.32 15.40 -9.92
CA ASN A 44 -12.96 16.66 -9.24
C ASN A 44 -12.31 17.67 -10.20
N THR A 45 -12.08 17.28 -11.45
CA THR A 45 -11.48 18.14 -12.48
C THR A 45 -12.45 19.24 -12.88
N LEU A 46 -11.95 20.47 -12.94
CA LEU A 46 -12.75 21.64 -13.30
C LEU A 46 -12.67 21.91 -14.81
N SER A 47 -13.83 22.07 -15.43
CA SER A 47 -13.95 22.72 -16.73
C SER A 47 -13.85 24.25 -16.59
N MET A 48 -13.65 24.94 -17.70
CA MET A 48 -13.61 26.41 -17.70
C MET A 48 -14.91 27.04 -17.19
N LEU A 49 -16.06 26.49 -17.57
CA LEU A 49 -17.37 26.93 -17.06
C LEU A 49 -17.52 26.65 -15.56
N GLY A 50 -17.08 25.47 -15.10
CA GLY A 50 -17.09 25.10 -13.69
C GLY A 50 -16.22 26.02 -12.84
N TYR A 51 -15.02 26.37 -13.32
CA TYR A 51 -14.11 27.31 -12.65
C TYR A 51 -14.74 28.71 -12.51
N LEU A 52 -15.37 29.21 -13.57
CA LEU A 52 -16.03 30.52 -13.57
C LEU A 52 -17.35 30.54 -12.78
N LYS A 53 -17.88 29.38 -12.41
CA LYS A 53 -19.19 29.21 -11.73
C LYS A 53 -20.34 29.87 -12.49
N ILE A 54 -20.30 29.81 -13.82
CA ILE A 54 -21.32 30.37 -14.71
C ILE A 54 -22.28 29.25 -15.12
N ASN A 55 -23.58 29.55 -15.14
CA ASN A 55 -24.58 28.58 -15.57
C ASN A 55 -24.45 28.32 -17.08
N TYR A 56 -24.63 27.07 -17.47
CA TYR A 56 -24.55 26.68 -18.87
C TYR A 56 -25.58 27.41 -19.74
N ASN A 57 -25.10 27.91 -20.88
CA ASN A 57 -25.89 28.42 -22.00
C ASN A 57 -25.05 28.24 -23.26
N GLU A 58 -25.67 27.75 -24.34
CA GLU A 58 -24.99 27.51 -25.62
C GLU A 58 -24.26 28.76 -26.15
N ASN A 59 -24.85 29.95 -25.96
CA ASN A 59 -24.21 31.21 -26.34
C ASN A 59 -22.97 31.53 -25.48
N ILE A 60 -23.00 31.20 -24.19
CA ILE A 60 -21.86 31.41 -23.28
C ILE A 60 -20.74 30.42 -23.62
N GLU A 61 -21.08 29.19 -23.97
CA GLU A 61 -20.11 28.17 -24.40
C GLU A 61 -19.37 28.60 -25.66
N LYS A 62 -20.09 29.14 -26.67
CA LYS A 62 -19.52 29.75 -27.89
C LYS A 62 -18.60 30.93 -27.56
N TYR A 63 -19.04 31.82 -26.67
CA TYR A 63 -18.22 32.96 -26.24
C TYR A 63 -16.92 32.52 -25.55
N ILE A 64 -16.99 31.52 -24.65
CA ILE A 64 -15.82 30.99 -23.95
C ILE A 64 -14.85 30.34 -24.94
N PHE A 65 -15.36 29.61 -25.92
CA PHE A 65 -14.54 29.00 -26.97
C PHE A 65 -13.78 30.06 -27.78
N ASP A 66 -14.48 31.07 -28.27
CA ASP A 66 -13.89 32.16 -29.06
C ASP A 66 -12.84 32.95 -28.26
N LYS A 67 -13.14 33.25 -27.00
CA LYS A 67 -12.27 34.07 -26.14
C LYS A 67 -11.04 33.33 -25.64
N TYR A 68 -11.17 32.06 -25.22
CA TYR A 68 -10.11 31.36 -24.48
C TYR A 68 -9.40 30.25 -25.28
N PHE A 69 -10.06 29.61 -26.25
CA PHE A 69 -9.54 28.41 -26.91
C PHE A 69 -9.21 28.61 -28.40
N LEU A 70 -9.98 29.43 -29.10
CA LEU A 70 -9.86 29.62 -30.55
C LEU A 70 -8.48 30.07 -31.01
N SER A 71 -7.82 30.96 -30.25
CA SER A 71 -6.46 31.43 -30.56
C SER A 71 -5.44 30.29 -30.58
N THR A 72 -5.52 29.39 -29.59
CA THR A 72 -4.63 28.22 -29.46
C THR A 72 -4.90 27.20 -30.57
N ILE A 73 -6.17 26.96 -30.89
CA ILE A 73 -6.57 26.04 -31.97
C ILE A 73 -6.11 26.56 -33.34
N LYS A 74 -6.28 27.85 -33.62
CA LYS A 74 -5.79 28.48 -34.85
C LYS A 74 -4.28 28.40 -34.97
N GLU A 75 -3.55 28.56 -33.87
CA GLU A 75 -2.10 28.37 -33.84
C GLU A 75 -1.72 26.94 -34.22
N HIS A 76 -2.38 25.93 -33.64
CA HIS A 76 -2.16 24.52 -33.99
C HIS A 76 -2.46 24.25 -35.47
N ASN A 77 -3.59 24.75 -35.97
CA ASN A 77 -4.00 24.53 -37.36
C ASN A 77 -3.02 25.15 -38.34
N LYS A 78 -2.56 26.37 -38.09
CA LYS A 78 -1.56 27.05 -38.94
C LYS A 78 -0.20 26.36 -38.88
N LYS A 79 0.23 25.92 -37.70
CA LYS A 79 1.58 25.35 -37.49
C LYS A 79 1.74 23.96 -38.11
N TYR A 80 0.68 23.17 -38.14
CA TYR A 80 0.71 21.77 -38.61
C TYR A 80 -0.17 21.54 -39.85
N ASP A 81 -0.53 22.61 -40.55
CA ASP A 81 -1.32 22.60 -41.79
C ASP A 81 -2.59 21.74 -41.71
N LEU A 82 -3.41 22.02 -40.69
CA LEU A 82 -4.65 21.28 -40.43
C LEU A 82 -5.85 22.04 -41.02
N LEU A 83 -6.49 21.45 -42.03
CA LEU A 83 -7.75 21.92 -42.61
C LEU A 83 -8.96 21.52 -41.74
N ILE A 84 -8.98 21.96 -40.49
CA ILE A 84 -10.12 21.72 -39.58
C ILE A 84 -10.94 22.99 -39.46
N ASP A 85 -12.21 22.88 -39.86
CA ASP A 85 -13.15 23.98 -39.77
C ASP A 85 -13.46 24.34 -38.30
N THR A 86 -13.32 25.61 -37.96
CA THR A 86 -13.68 26.17 -36.64
C THR A 86 -14.83 27.17 -36.75
N HIS A 87 -15.63 27.13 -37.82
CA HIS A 87 -16.77 28.03 -38.07
C HIS A 87 -17.97 27.71 -37.16
N ASN A 88 -17.86 28.04 -35.87
CA ASN A 88 -19.00 28.24 -34.98
C ASN A 88 -18.71 29.47 -34.11
N GLN A 89 -18.94 30.65 -34.68
CA GLN A 89 -18.66 31.92 -34.03
C GLN A 89 -19.81 32.32 -33.11
N PHE A 90 -19.47 32.97 -31.99
CA PHE A 90 -20.41 33.60 -31.08
C PHE A 90 -21.28 34.64 -31.82
N ASP A 91 -22.61 34.54 -31.64
CA ASP A 91 -23.55 35.53 -32.17
C ASP A 91 -23.69 36.71 -31.18
N GLU A 92 -23.12 37.85 -31.54
CA GLU A 92 -23.17 39.09 -30.74
C GLU A 92 -24.61 39.60 -30.49
N LYS A 93 -25.61 39.12 -31.26
CA LYS A 93 -27.02 39.46 -31.04
C LYS A 93 -27.58 38.87 -29.75
N ASN A 94 -26.99 37.80 -29.23
CA ASN A 94 -27.41 37.16 -27.98
C ASN A 94 -26.61 37.71 -26.79
N LYS A 95 -27.17 38.71 -26.09
CA LYS A 95 -26.51 39.37 -24.96
C LYS A 95 -26.29 38.43 -23.77
N ILE A 96 -25.04 38.37 -23.31
CA ILE A 96 -24.65 37.72 -22.04
C ILE A 96 -25.13 38.58 -20.86
N LYS A 97 -25.54 37.94 -19.76
CA LYS A 97 -25.96 38.66 -18.54
C LYS A 97 -24.79 39.47 -17.97
N LYS A 98 -25.07 40.69 -17.47
CA LYS A 98 -24.05 41.59 -16.89
C LYS A 98 -23.21 40.93 -15.78
N ALA A 99 -23.84 40.12 -14.92
CA ALA A 99 -23.15 39.42 -13.83
C ALA A 99 -22.12 38.40 -14.34
N ASP A 100 -22.45 37.67 -15.41
CA ASP A 100 -21.54 36.69 -16.03
C ASP A 100 -20.43 37.41 -16.81
N MET A 101 -20.76 38.53 -17.47
CA MET A 101 -19.77 39.38 -18.15
C MET A 101 -18.72 39.93 -17.18
N MET A 102 -19.12 40.40 -15.99
CA MET A 102 -18.19 40.84 -14.94
C MET A 102 -17.22 39.73 -14.53
N ARG A 103 -17.69 38.48 -14.38
CA ARG A 103 -16.83 37.33 -14.06
C ARG A 103 -15.85 37.00 -15.18
N LEU A 104 -16.28 37.14 -16.44
CA LEU A 104 -15.46 36.92 -17.64
C LEU A 104 -14.43 38.04 -17.88
N GLU A 105 -14.70 39.26 -17.43
CA GLU A 105 -13.77 40.40 -17.49
C GLU A 105 -12.72 40.35 -16.37
N GLN A 106 -13.11 39.88 -15.18
CA GLN A 106 -12.19 39.73 -14.05
C GLN A 106 -11.15 38.60 -14.30
N ASN A 107 -11.55 37.55 -15.02
CA ASN A 107 -10.72 36.37 -15.32
C ASN A 107 -10.11 36.42 -16.72
N ASN A 108 -9.21 37.37 -16.99
CA ASN A 108 -8.47 37.39 -18.26
C ASN A 108 -7.60 36.14 -18.44
N SER A 109 -7.29 35.79 -19.69
CA SER A 109 -6.51 34.60 -20.10
C SER A 109 -5.15 34.41 -19.40
N ASN A 110 -4.59 35.49 -18.83
CA ASN A 110 -3.33 35.48 -18.07
C ASN A 110 -3.51 35.20 -16.56
N LYS A 111 -4.70 35.36 -16.00
CA LYS A 111 -5.00 35.12 -14.57
C LYS A 111 -5.55 33.72 -14.30
N ILE A 112 -5.88 32.98 -15.35
CA ILE A 112 -6.49 31.66 -15.25
C ILE A 112 -5.40 30.59 -15.06
N PRO A 113 -5.52 29.69 -14.07
CA PRO A 113 -4.59 28.58 -13.89
C PRO A 113 -4.84 27.53 -14.98
N LYS A 114 -4.22 27.72 -16.15
CA LYS A 114 -4.37 26.84 -17.33
C LYS A 114 -4.03 25.38 -17.03
N GLU A 115 -3.15 25.13 -16.06
CA GLU A 115 -2.70 23.80 -15.65
C GLU A 115 -3.79 22.97 -14.96
N ASN A 116 -4.85 23.61 -14.43
CA ASN A 116 -5.90 22.97 -13.66
C ASN A 116 -7.24 22.87 -14.40
N ILE A 117 -7.33 23.44 -15.60
CA ILE A 117 -8.57 23.49 -16.39
C ILE A 117 -8.50 22.45 -17.48
N PHE A 118 -9.52 21.59 -17.49
CA PHE A 118 -9.56 20.40 -18.34
C PHE A 118 -9.33 20.69 -19.82
N GLU A 119 -10.02 21.69 -20.38
CA GLU A 119 -9.90 22.03 -21.80
C GLU A 119 -8.49 22.51 -22.18
N PHE A 120 -7.80 23.25 -21.31
CA PHE A 120 -6.42 23.68 -21.58
C PHE A 120 -5.43 22.51 -21.52
N ILE A 121 -5.64 21.55 -20.61
CA ILE A 121 -4.86 20.31 -20.54
C ILE A 121 -5.03 19.50 -21.83
N LEU A 122 -6.27 19.34 -22.31
CA LEU A 122 -6.57 18.65 -23.57
C LEU A 122 -5.86 19.30 -24.76
N LEU A 123 -5.90 20.63 -24.86
CA LEU A 123 -5.20 21.37 -25.91
C LEU A 123 -3.67 21.23 -25.81
N GLN A 124 -3.11 21.23 -24.60
CA GLN A 124 -1.68 21.03 -24.37
C GLN A 124 -1.24 19.61 -24.79
N LEU A 125 -2.02 18.58 -24.46
CA LEU A 125 -1.78 17.20 -24.88
C LEU A 125 -1.88 17.07 -26.42
N THR A 126 -2.86 17.73 -27.01
CA THR A 126 -3.03 17.78 -28.48
C THR A 126 -1.82 18.43 -29.15
N TYR A 127 -1.31 19.54 -28.61
CA TYR A 127 -0.09 20.17 -29.11
C TYR A 127 1.11 19.23 -29.05
N LYS A 128 1.31 18.54 -27.93
CA LYS A 128 2.39 17.57 -27.76
C LYS A 128 2.26 16.42 -28.76
N MET A 129 1.05 15.88 -28.94
CA MET A 129 0.76 14.85 -29.95
C MET A 129 1.20 15.31 -31.35
N LEU A 130 0.70 16.46 -31.82
CA LEU A 130 1.03 17.01 -33.14
C LEU A 130 2.53 17.30 -33.30
N ARG A 131 3.18 17.80 -32.25
CA ARG A 131 4.63 18.06 -32.24
C ARG A 131 5.44 16.79 -32.47
N TYR A 132 5.06 15.67 -31.84
CA TYR A 132 5.76 14.40 -32.00
C TYR A 132 5.43 13.70 -33.32
N ILE A 133 4.22 13.90 -33.86
CA ILE A 133 3.87 13.45 -35.23
C ILE A 133 4.79 14.15 -36.25
N ASN A 134 4.94 15.47 -36.17
CA ASN A 134 5.81 16.22 -37.08
C ASN A 134 7.32 15.89 -36.92
N LYS A 135 7.70 15.25 -35.81
CA LYS A 135 9.06 14.78 -35.55
C LYS A 135 9.26 13.29 -35.85
N GLU A 136 8.24 12.62 -36.41
CA GLU A 136 8.24 11.17 -36.68
C GLU A 136 8.60 10.31 -35.45
N ASN A 137 8.25 10.78 -34.25
CA ASN A 137 8.60 10.09 -33.02
C ASN A 137 7.39 9.34 -32.45
N VAL A 138 7.51 8.01 -32.31
CA VAL A 138 6.50 7.06 -31.80
C VAL A 138 5.85 7.50 -30.47
N ARG A 139 6.49 8.39 -29.69
CA ARG A 139 5.92 9.00 -28.48
C ARG A 139 4.60 9.74 -28.73
N TRP A 140 4.24 10.08 -29.96
CA TRP A 140 2.90 10.63 -30.24
C TRP A 140 1.77 9.65 -29.86
N LEU A 141 2.00 8.34 -29.94
CA LEU A 141 1.03 7.29 -29.55
C LEU A 141 0.64 7.40 -28.07
N TYR A 142 1.58 7.77 -27.19
CA TYR A 142 1.29 8.04 -25.78
C TYR A 142 0.21 9.11 -25.61
N TYR A 143 0.37 10.25 -26.31
CA TYR A 143 -0.58 11.36 -26.22
C TYR A 143 -1.90 11.03 -26.91
N TYR A 144 -1.86 10.28 -28.01
CA TYR A 144 -3.07 9.79 -28.67
C TYR A 144 -3.88 8.90 -27.73
N TYR A 145 -3.26 7.86 -27.16
CA TYR A 145 -3.90 6.94 -26.21
C TYR A 145 -4.50 7.69 -25.02
N THR A 146 -3.72 8.63 -24.47
CA THR A 146 -4.15 9.50 -23.37
C THR A 146 -5.40 10.30 -23.73
N LEU A 147 -5.40 11.00 -24.88
CA LEU A 147 -6.54 11.80 -25.33
C LEU A 147 -7.77 10.93 -25.62
N TYR A 148 -7.57 9.79 -26.27
CA TYR A 148 -8.63 8.84 -26.62
C TYR A 148 -9.44 8.39 -25.40
N HIS A 149 -8.77 8.11 -24.27
CA HIS A 149 -9.45 7.72 -23.03
C HIS A 149 -10.02 8.90 -22.25
N ILE A 150 -9.26 9.99 -22.10
CA ILE A 150 -9.64 11.11 -21.22
C ILE A 150 -10.85 11.88 -21.77
N ILE A 151 -11.04 11.95 -23.10
CA ILE A 151 -12.22 12.61 -23.71
C ILE A 151 -13.53 11.90 -23.35
N LYS A 152 -13.48 10.59 -23.05
CA LYS A 152 -14.66 9.82 -22.64
C LYS A 152 -15.08 10.11 -21.19
N TYR A 153 -14.30 10.87 -20.42
CA TYR A 153 -14.62 11.17 -19.03
C TYR A 153 -15.75 12.21 -18.93
N PRO A 154 -16.80 11.95 -18.12
CA PRO A 154 -17.96 12.83 -17.98
C PRO A 154 -17.61 14.03 -17.06
N ILE A 155 -16.79 14.96 -17.55
CA ILE A 155 -16.42 16.17 -16.82
C ILE A 155 -17.48 17.24 -16.99
N TYR A 156 -17.96 17.75 -15.86
CA TYR A 156 -19.08 18.68 -15.77
C TYR A 156 -18.82 19.97 -16.57
N LEU A 157 -19.74 20.31 -17.49
CA LEU A 157 -19.71 21.53 -18.32
C LEU A 157 -18.47 21.71 -19.22
N THR A 158 -17.88 20.60 -19.68
CA THR A 158 -16.79 20.66 -20.65
C THR A 158 -17.25 21.24 -21.98
N ASN A 159 -16.46 22.13 -22.57
CA ASN A 159 -16.76 22.76 -23.85
C ASN A 159 -16.77 21.75 -25.02
N GLN A 160 -17.92 21.57 -25.67
CA GLN A 160 -18.15 20.60 -26.74
C GLN A 160 -17.38 20.92 -28.03
N MET A 161 -17.11 22.19 -28.33
CA MET A 161 -16.34 22.55 -29.52
C MET A 161 -14.87 22.14 -29.40
N VAL A 162 -14.30 22.21 -28.19
CA VAL A 162 -12.94 21.69 -27.92
C VAL A 162 -12.92 20.17 -28.08
N ILE A 163 -13.93 19.46 -27.55
CA ILE A 163 -14.06 18.01 -27.72
C ILE A 163 -14.15 17.64 -29.20
N ASN A 164 -15.01 18.31 -29.97
CA ASN A 164 -15.21 18.06 -31.39
C ASN A 164 -13.92 18.26 -32.22
N TYR A 165 -13.16 19.32 -31.90
CA TYR A 165 -11.86 19.56 -32.53
C TYR A 165 -10.90 18.38 -32.33
N ILE A 166 -10.81 17.89 -31.09
CA ILE A 166 -9.90 16.79 -30.75
C ILE A 166 -10.39 15.47 -31.34
N SER A 167 -11.69 15.16 -31.25
CA SER A 167 -12.28 13.95 -31.85
C SER A 167 -12.04 13.90 -33.36
N THR A 168 -12.12 15.05 -34.05
CA THR A 168 -11.79 15.15 -35.48
C THR A 168 -10.32 14.85 -35.75
N LEU A 169 -9.41 15.33 -34.88
CA LEU A 169 -7.99 15.02 -34.97
C LEU A 169 -7.70 13.54 -34.70
N LEU A 170 -8.30 12.93 -33.68
CA LEU A 170 -8.10 11.52 -33.38
C LEU A 170 -8.50 10.65 -34.57
N ARG A 171 -9.70 10.88 -35.14
CA ARG A 171 -10.15 10.17 -36.35
C ARG A 171 -9.23 10.33 -37.56
N LYS A 172 -8.58 11.50 -37.72
CA LYS A 172 -7.62 11.74 -38.83
C LYS A 172 -6.37 10.87 -38.71
N TYR A 173 -5.94 10.53 -37.50
CA TYR A 173 -4.70 9.79 -37.26
C TYR A 173 -4.92 8.32 -36.85
N GLU A 174 -6.18 7.88 -36.75
CA GLU A 174 -6.58 6.54 -36.33
C GLU A 174 -5.94 5.43 -37.19
N GLU A 175 -5.98 5.58 -38.52
CA GLU A 175 -5.40 4.60 -39.47
C GLU A 175 -3.88 4.47 -39.39
N LYS A 176 -3.18 5.44 -38.77
CA LYS A 176 -1.71 5.43 -38.64
C LYS A 176 -1.22 4.75 -37.37
N ILE A 177 -2.12 4.18 -36.57
CA ILE A 177 -1.80 3.60 -35.27
C ILE A 177 -1.39 2.15 -35.43
N SER A 178 -0.20 1.82 -34.94
CA SER A 178 0.24 0.45 -34.75
C SER A 178 -0.12 -0.01 -33.35
N ILE A 179 -1.06 -0.95 -33.24
CA ILE A 179 -1.43 -1.58 -31.95
C ILE A 179 -0.23 -2.35 -31.37
N VAL A 180 0.59 -2.96 -32.23
CA VAL A 180 1.82 -3.66 -31.81
C VAL A 180 2.76 -2.72 -31.06
N ASP A 181 2.98 -1.50 -31.58
CA ASP A 181 3.81 -0.49 -30.92
C ASP A 181 3.21 -0.02 -29.59
N MET A 182 1.89 0.03 -29.49
CA MET A 182 1.19 0.36 -28.23
C MET A 182 1.34 -0.74 -27.19
N ILE A 183 1.26 -2.01 -27.59
CA ILE A 183 1.50 -3.15 -26.71
C ILE A 183 2.97 -3.17 -26.27
N ALA A 184 3.92 -2.97 -27.19
CA ALA A 184 5.34 -2.93 -26.88
C ALA A 184 5.69 -1.87 -25.81
N LYS A 185 4.97 -0.74 -25.82
CA LYS A 185 5.15 0.37 -24.87
C LYS A 185 4.04 0.48 -23.83
N SER A 186 3.30 -0.60 -23.59
CA SER A 186 2.15 -0.64 -22.66
C SER A 186 2.54 -0.20 -21.23
N TYR A 187 3.75 -0.51 -20.79
CA TYR A 187 4.29 -0.08 -19.49
C TYR A 187 4.31 1.45 -19.35
N ASP A 188 4.75 2.17 -20.39
CA ASP A 188 4.80 3.63 -20.37
C ASP A 188 3.42 4.26 -20.66
N TYR A 189 2.63 3.63 -21.54
CA TYR A 189 1.39 4.22 -22.07
C TYR A 189 0.16 3.94 -21.21
N ILE A 190 0.15 2.83 -20.48
CA ILE A 190 -0.95 2.40 -19.62
C ILE A 190 -0.55 2.59 -18.15
N GLU A 191 0.52 1.93 -17.70
CA GLU A 191 0.84 1.83 -16.27
C GLU A 191 1.48 3.11 -15.70
N LYS A 192 2.37 3.77 -16.44
CA LYS A 192 2.99 5.06 -16.06
C LYS A 192 2.22 6.30 -16.51
N ASN A 193 1.03 6.14 -17.07
CA ASN A 193 0.31 7.27 -17.63
C ASN A 193 -0.39 8.13 -16.56
N GLU A 194 0.34 9.11 -16.04
CA GLU A 194 -0.14 10.01 -15.00
C GLU A 194 -1.41 10.79 -15.39
N TYR A 195 -1.58 11.13 -16.67
CA TYR A 195 -2.77 11.86 -17.12
C TYR A 195 -4.03 11.00 -16.94
N ILE A 196 -4.03 9.76 -17.43
CA ILE A 196 -5.18 8.86 -17.28
C ILE A 196 -5.50 8.64 -15.79
N LEU A 197 -4.47 8.40 -14.97
CA LEU A 197 -4.65 8.11 -13.55
C LEU A 197 -5.19 9.32 -12.77
N ASN A 198 -4.64 10.51 -13.02
CA ASN A 198 -5.00 11.73 -12.29
C ASN A 198 -6.40 12.26 -12.65
N TYR A 199 -6.81 12.14 -13.92
CA TYR A 199 -8.12 12.62 -14.38
C TYR A 199 -9.22 11.55 -14.35
N SER A 200 -8.89 10.31 -14.00
CA SER A 200 -9.87 9.23 -13.87
C SER A 200 -10.97 9.56 -12.87
N ASN A 201 -12.18 9.10 -13.15
CA ASN A 201 -13.30 9.28 -12.23
C ASN A 201 -13.08 8.47 -10.96
N MET A 202 -13.52 9.04 -9.83
CA MET A 202 -13.78 8.27 -8.63
C MET A 202 -15.08 7.50 -8.83
N GLU A 203 -14.99 6.18 -8.77
CA GLU A 203 -16.14 5.27 -8.89
C GLU A 203 -15.97 4.08 -7.92
N LEU A 204 -17.07 3.36 -7.70
CA LEU A 204 -17.02 2.10 -6.94
C LEU A 204 -16.27 1.02 -7.72
N TYR A 205 -15.55 0.16 -7.00
CA TYR A 205 -14.97 -1.04 -7.60
C TYR A 205 -16.07 -2.01 -8.04
N LYS A 206 -15.81 -2.81 -9.09
CA LYS A 206 -16.78 -3.79 -9.62
C LYS A 206 -17.29 -4.73 -8.54
N HIS A 207 -16.39 -5.20 -7.68
CA HIS A 207 -16.72 -6.10 -6.58
C HIS A 207 -17.59 -5.45 -5.49
N GLN A 208 -17.43 -4.13 -5.24
CA GLN A 208 -18.33 -3.36 -4.37
C GLN A 208 -19.73 -3.23 -4.98
N LYS A 209 -19.81 -2.96 -6.29
CA LYS A 209 -21.10 -2.92 -7.01
C LYS A 209 -21.81 -4.28 -6.92
N GLN A 210 -21.08 -5.38 -7.09
CA GLN A 210 -21.62 -6.74 -7.00
C GLN A 210 -22.18 -7.07 -5.61
N ILE A 211 -21.41 -6.84 -4.53
CA ILE A 211 -21.89 -7.15 -3.18
C ILE A 211 -23.08 -6.30 -2.77
N TYR A 212 -23.12 -5.01 -3.15
CA TYR A 212 -24.29 -4.15 -2.91
C TYR A 212 -25.51 -4.65 -3.67
N SER A 213 -25.36 -5.09 -4.93
CA SER A 213 -26.46 -5.71 -5.68
C SER A 213 -26.99 -6.97 -5.01
N ILE A 214 -26.10 -7.85 -4.52
CA ILE A 214 -26.50 -9.11 -3.87
C ILE A 214 -27.36 -8.84 -2.62
N PHE A 215 -26.99 -7.86 -1.80
CA PHE A 215 -27.72 -7.55 -0.58
C PHE A 215 -28.96 -6.67 -0.78
N LYS A 216 -29.06 -5.98 -1.93
CA LYS A 216 -30.29 -5.29 -2.35
C LYS A 216 -31.38 -6.24 -2.84
N THR A 217 -31.00 -7.37 -3.43
CA THR A 217 -31.93 -8.36 -3.99
C THR A 217 -32.27 -9.44 -2.96
N ASN A 218 -33.55 -9.87 -2.91
CA ASN A 218 -34.01 -11.00 -2.09
C ASN A 218 -33.57 -10.89 -0.61
N ILE A 219 -33.91 -9.78 0.04
CA ILE A 219 -33.43 -9.39 1.38
C ILE A 219 -33.64 -10.49 2.44
N GLU A 220 -34.72 -11.27 2.33
CA GLU A 220 -35.09 -12.29 3.32
C GLU A 220 -34.41 -13.65 3.13
N ILE A 221 -33.78 -13.90 1.97
CA ILE A 221 -33.10 -15.16 1.71
C ILE A 221 -31.73 -15.15 2.41
N PRO A 222 -31.36 -16.18 3.20
CA PRO A 222 -30.03 -16.33 3.77
C PRO A 222 -28.92 -16.33 2.71
N LYS A 223 -27.79 -15.68 2.99
CA LYS A 223 -26.69 -15.52 2.02
C LYS A 223 -25.35 -15.80 2.67
N LEU A 224 -24.53 -16.63 2.01
CA LEU A 224 -23.11 -16.73 2.29
C LEU A 224 -22.35 -16.16 1.08
N VAL A 225 -21.61 -15.08 1.30
CA VAL A 225 -20.83 -14.42 0.24
C VAL A 225 -19.34 -14.68 0.48
N LEU A 226 -18.71 -15.36 -0.45
CA LEU A 226 -17.26 -15.54 -0.53
C LEU A 226 -16.67 -14.34 -1.28
N TYR A 227 -16.12 -13.38 -0.54
CA TYR A 227 -15.71 -12.09 -1.07
C TYR A 227 -14.20 -12.00 -1.28
N ILE A 228 -13.77 -12.34 -2.50
CA ILE A 228 -12.37 -12.41 -2.92
C ILE A 228 -12.03 -11.21 -3.79
N ALA A 229 -11.29 -10.27 -3.23
CA ALA A 229 -10.71 -9.17 -4.00
C ALA A 229 -9.29 -8.89 -3.50
N PRO A 230 -8.42 -8.25 -4.29
CA PRO A 230 -7.07 -7.92 -3.87
C PRO A 230 -7.10 -7.03 -2.62
N THR A 231 -6.02 -7.02 -1.84
CA THR A 231 -5.95 -6.06 -0.73
C THR A 231 -5.80 -4.63 -1.27
N ALA A 232 -6.25 -3.65 -0.48
CA ALA A 232 -6.33 -2.23 -0.83
C ALA A 232 -7.32 -1.86 -1.96
N THR A 233 -8.32 -2.70 -2.26
CA THR A 233 -9.44 -2.36 -3.16
C THR A 233 -10.73 -2.00 -2.39
N GLY A 234 -10.62 -1.58 -1.13
CA GLY A 234 -11.77 -1.10 -0.35
C GLY A 234 -12.73 -2.18 0.18
N LYS A 235 -12.30 -3.45 0.27
CA LYS A 235 -13.08 -4.54 0.91
C LYS A 235 -13.53 -4.15 2.33
N THR A 236 -12.58 -3.79 3.20
CA THR A 236 -12.79 -3.39 4.60
C THR A 236 -13.74 -2.20 4.76
N LEU A 237 -13.87 -1.32 3.75
CA LEU A 237 -14.80 -0.17 3.77
C LEU A 237 -16.21 -0.51 3.24
N THR A 238 -16.38 -1.67 2.59
CA THR A 238 -17.67 -2.15 2.08
C THR A 238 -18.81 -2.14 3.11
N PRO A 239 -18.57 -2.50 4.40
CA PRO A 239 -19.56 -2.37 5.48
C PRO A 239 -20.23 -1.00 5.60
N LEU A 240 -19.55 0.10 5.24
CA LEU A 240 -20.13 1.45 5.29
C LEU A 240 -21.39 1.56 4.41
N GLY A 241 -21.31 1.06 3.18
CA GLY A 241 -22.46 1.00 2.26
C GLY A 241 -23.53 0.00 2.72
N LEU A 242 -23.13 -1.22 3.11
CA LEU A 242 -24.07 -2.25 3.58
C LEU A 242 -24.89 -1.81 4.80
N SER A 243 -24.28 -1.01 5.68
CA SER A 243 -24.91 -0.46 6.88
C SER A 243 -26.09 0.48 6.61
N LYS A 244 -26.33 0.86 5.33
CA LYS A 244 -27.46 1.71 4.96
C LYS A 244 -28.81 1.00 5.10
N THR A 245 -28.85 -0.31 4.83
CA THR A 245 -30.08 -1.13 4.94
C THR A 245 -29.97 -2.20 6.03
N TYR A 246 -28.78 -2.74 6.25
CA TYR A 246 -28.54 -3.77 7.25
C TYR A 246 -27.81 -3.18 8.45
N LYS A 247 -27.84 -3.91 9.56
CA LYS A 247 -26.86 -3.74 10.64
C LYS A 247 -25.67 -4.64 10.36
N VAL A 248 -24.46 -4.19 10.62
CA VAL A 248 -23.25 -4.97 10.33
C VAL A 248 -22.52 -5.32 11.61
N ILE A 249 -22.20 -6.60 11.79
CA ILE A 249 -21.20 -7.06 12.75
C ILE A 249 -19.92 -7.30 11.97
N PHE A 250 -18.94 -6.42 12.16
CA PHE A 250 -17.64 -6.50 11.55
C PHE A 250 -16.69 -7.24 12.49
N VAL A 251 -16.37 -8.50 12.13
CA VAL A 251 -15.42 -9.34 12.86
C VAL A 251 -14.05 -9.14 12.24
N CYS A 252 -13.09 -8.71 13.04
CA CYS A 252 -11.71 -8.50 12.59
C CYS A 252 -10.74 -9.28 13.47
N ALA A 253 -9.76 -9.94 12.84
CA ALA A 253 -8.70 -10.60 13.60
C ALA A 253 -7.78 -9.61 14.32
N ALA A 254 -7.65 -8.39 13.76
CA ALA A 254 -6.64 -7.44 14.21
C ALA A 254 -7.21 -6.06 14.53
N ARG A 255 -6.88 -5.56 15.72
CA ARG A 255 -7.51 -4.41 16.36
C ARG A 255 -7.50 -3.13 15.53
N HIS A 256 -6.33 -2.72 15.03
CA HIS A 256 -6.17 -1.47 14.27
C HIS A 256 -6.94 -1.49 12.93
N VAL A 257 -7.28 -2.65 12.37
CA VAL A 257 -8.18 -2.74 11.20
C VAL A 257 -9.59 -2.30 11.61
N GLY A 258 -10.08 -2.82 12.74
CA GLY A 258 -11.35 -2.40 13.32
C GLY A 258 -11.36 -0.90 13.68
N ILE A 259 -10.29 -0.39 14.28
CA ILE A 259 -10.14 1.05 14.60
C ILE A 259 -10.16 1.91 13.33
N ALA A 260 -9.47 1.51 12.27
CA ALA A 260 -9.45 2.25 11.00
C ALA A 260 -10.85 2.30 10.34
N LEU A 261 -11.59 1.18 10.38
CA LEU A 261 -12.99 1.15 9.93
C LEU A 261 -13.87 2.04 10.81
N ALA A 262 -13.68 2.01 12.13
CA ALA A 262 -14.45 2.83 13.07
C ALA A 262 -14.27 4.33 12.79
N LYS A 263 -13.01 4.78 12.63
CA LYS A 263 -12.67 6.15 12.26
C LYS A 263 -13.34 6.58 10.95
N SER A 264 -13.32 5.70 9.95
CA SER A 264 -13.99 5.93 8.66
C SER A 264 -15.51 6.05 8.83
N ALA A 265 -16.12 5.14 9.59
CA ALA A 265 -17.55 5.12 9.87
C ALA A 265 -18.03 6.38 10.61
N ILE A 266 -17.34 6.77 11.68
CA ILE A 266 -17.63 7.96 12.48
C ILE A 266 -17.53 9.23 11.63
N SER A 267 -16.52 9.29 10.74
CA SER A 267 -16.29 10.45 9.85
C SER A 267 -17.43 10.72 8.85
N VAL A 268 -18.19 9.69 8.48
CA VAL A 268 -19.42 9.80 7.66
C VAL A 268 -20.71 9.68 8.49
N GLY A 269 -20.61 9.84 9.81
CA GLY A 269 -21.75 9.93 10.73
C GLY A 269 -22.42 8.60 11.06
N LYS A 270 -21.76 7.46 10.82
CA LYS A 270 -22.29 6.14 11.19
C LYS A 270 -22.18 5.89 12.68
N LYS A 271 -23.16 5.17 13.22
CA LYS A 271 -23.27 4.85 14.65
C LYS A 271 -22.58 3.53 14.96
N VAL A 272 -21.47 3.59 15.69
CA VAL A 272 -20.58 2.45 15.92
C VAL A 272 -20.63 1.97 17.37
N ALA A 273 -20.41 0.67 17.58
CA ALA A 273 -20.16 0.05 18.87
C ALA A 273 -18.94 -0.88 18.81
N PHE A 274 -18.32 -1.14 19.97
CA PHE A 274 -17.08 -1.91 20.09
C PHE A 274 -17.27 -3.10 21.04
N GLY A 275 -16.87 -4.28 20.56
CA GLY A 275 -16.77 -5.52 21.34
C GLY A 275 -15.37 -6.12 21.21
N PHE A 276 -14.40 -5.55 21.90
CA PHE A 276 -13.03 -6.08 21.96
C PHE A 276 -12.75 -6.63 23.35
N GLY A 277 -12.25 -7.86 23.43
CA GLY A 277 -11.96 -8.55 24.69
C GLY A 277 -13.17 -8.71 25.61
N CYS A 278 -14.34 -8.99 25.05
CA CYS A 278 -15.58 -9.17 25.81
C CYS A 278 -15.69 -10.59 26.37
N ASN A 279 -16.14 -10.70 27.62
CA ASN A 279 -16.54 -11.98 28.24
C ASN A 279 -18.07 -12.07 28.43
N CYS A 280 -18.79 -10.96 28.27
CA CYS A 280 -20.25 -10.91 28.29
C CYS A 280 -20.76 -9.72 27.45
N THR A 281 -22.07 -9.63 27.26
CA THR A 281 -22.72 -8.54 26.51
C THR A 281 -22.58 -7.17 27.19
N GLU A 282 -22.41 -7.12 28.51
CA GLU A 282 -22.22 -5.87 29.27
C GLU A 282 -20.85 -5.21 29.04
N ASP A 283 -19.90 -5.94 28.46
CA ASP A 283 -18.57 -5.42 28.12
C ASP A 283 -18.57 -4.54 26.88
N ILE A 284 -19.64 -4.59 26.08
CA ILE A 284 -19.78 -3.79 24.85
C ILE A 284 -19.78 -2.30 25.19
N ARG A 285 -19.12 -1.50 24.36
CA ARG A 285 -19.02 -0.04 24.53
C ARG A 285 -19.58 0.68 23.31
N LEU A 286 -20.49 1.61 23.55
CA LEU A 286 -21.12 2.42 22.51
C LEU A 286 -20.31 3.69 22.27
N HIS A 287 -20.12 4.03 21.00
CA HIS A 287 -19.65 5.37 20.64
C HIS A 287 -20.72 6.42 20.97
N TYR A 288 -20.33 7.67 21.23
CA TYR A 288 -21.26 8.74 21.59
C TYR A 288 -22.36 8.99 20.54
N PHE A 289 -22.08 8.77 19.26
CA PHE A 289 -23.08 8.86 18.18
C PHE A 289 -24.14 7.74 18.25
N ALA A 290 -23.81 6.60 18.83
CA ALA A 290 -24.71 5.48 19.02
C ALA A 290 -25.47 5.55 20.37
N ALA A 291 -24.99 6.35 21.32
CA ALA A 291 -25.61 6.48 22.64
C ALA A 291 -27.05 7.05 22.54
N LYS A 292 -28.01 6.30 23.09
CA LYS A 292 -29.39 6.76 23.25
C LYS A 292 -29.62 7.41 24.61
N GLU A 293 -29.19 6.74 25.67
CA GLU A 293 -29.32 7.19 27.04
C GLU A 293 -27.94 7.50 27.63
N TYR A 294 -27.81 8.69 28.19
CA TYR A 294 -26.58 9.14 28.80
C TYR A 294 -26.86 10.24 29.82
N THR A 295 -26.01 10.30 30.84
CA THR A 295 -26.01 11.39 31.80
C THR A 295 -25.19 12.55 31.25
N LYS A 296 -25.68 13.78 31.44
CA LYS A 296 -24.95 14.99 31.07
C LYS A 296 -24.30 15.61 32.29
N ASP A 297 -23.14 16.22 32.09
CA ASP A 297 -22.55 17.12 33.06
C ASP A 297 -23.41 18.38 33.18
N TRP A 298 -23.78 18.74 34.41
CA TRP A 298 -24.67 19.86 34.67
C TRP A 298 -24.01 21.23 34.48
N ARG A 299 -22.67 21.31 34.49
CA ARG A 299 -21.89 22.54 34.26
C ARG A 299 -21.53 22.71 32.80
N THR A 300 -21.04 21.66 32.15
CA THR A 300 -20.49 21.75 30.78
C THR A 300 -21.49 21.32 29.71
N GLY A 301 -22.57 20.63 30.07
CA GLY A 301 -23.54 20.05 29.14
C GLY A 301 -23.01 18.84 28.36
N GLY A 302 -21.74 18.46 28.57
CA GLY A 302 -21.08 17.32 27.92
C GLY A 302 -21.60 15.98 28.40
N ILE A 303 -21.40 14.93 27.60
CA ILE A 303 -21.77 13.55 27.97
C ILE A 303 -20.84 13.03 29.05
N ARG A 304 -21.39 12.57 30.19
CA ARG A 304 -20.62 12.08 31.34
C ARG A 304 -20.55 10.56 31.40
N LYS A 305 -21.70 9.86 31.41
CA LYS A 305 -21.76 8.39 31.41
C LYS A 305 -22.82 7.92 30.42
N VAL A 306 -22.41 7.07 29.50
CA VAL A 306 -23.28 6.41 28.51
C VAL A 306 -23.82 5.11 29.09
N ASP A 307 -25.12 4.86 28.89
CA ASP A 307 -25.68 3.53 29.12
C ASP A 307 -25.37 2.64 27.90
N ASN A 308 -24.48 1.66 28.09
CA ASN A 308 -24.07 0.76 27.03
C ASN A 308 -25.01 -0.44 26.85
N THR A 309 -26.02 -0.60 27.71
CA THR A 309 -26.97 -1.72 27.62
C THR A 309 -27.99 -1.53 26.50
N ILE A 310 -28.18 -0.30 26.00
CA ILE A 310 -29.19 0.04 24.99
C ILE A 310 -28.54 0.33 23.63
N GLY A 311 -28.47 -0.70 22.77
CA GLY A 311 -27.78 -0.66 21.48
C GLY A 311 -28.66 -0.44 20.24
N ASP A 312 -29.90 0.00 20.40
CA ASP A 312 -30.90 0.08 19.31
C ASP A 312 -30.47 0.96 18.11
N LYS A 313 -29.64 1.97 18.37
CA LYS A 313 -29.12 2.89 17.37
C LYS A 313 -27.88 2.39 16.63
N VAL A 314 -27.21 1.33 17.08
CA VAL A 314 -25.96 0.84 16.48
C VAL A 314 -26.20 0.44 15.02
N GLU A 315 -25.38 0.94 14.10
CA GLU A 315 -25.37 0.56 12.68
C GLU A 315 -24.26 -0.45 12.38
N ILE A 316 -23.09 -0.25 12.99
CA ILE A 316 -21.91 -1.12 12.81
C ILE A 316 -21.37 -1.50 14.19
N MET A 317 -21.35 -2.80 14.49
CA MET A 317 -20.71 -3.40 15.65
C MET A 317 -19.33 -3.92 15.22
N ILE A 318 -18.25 -3.45 15.82
CA ILE A 318 -16.89 -3.88 15.49
C ILE A 318 -16.38 -4.75 16.64
N CYS A 319 -15.98 -5.98 16.34
CA CYS A 319 -15.49 -6.90 17.35
C CYS A 319 -14.29 -7.72 16.88
N ASP A 320 -13.58 -8.30 17.84
CA ASP A 320 -12.61 -9.37 17.57
C ASP A 320 -13.30 -10.73 17.41
N ILE A 321 -12.52 -11.74 17.03
CA ILE A 321 -13.01 -13.11 16.85
C ILE A 321 -13.58 -13.64 18.18
N GLN A 322 -12.92 -13.41 19.31
CA GLN A 322 -13.37 -13.93 20.61
C GLN A 322 -14.73 -13.36 21.06
N SER A 323 -14.97 -12.08 20.75
CA SER A 323 -16.14 -11.34 21.24
C SER A 323 -17.36 -11.49 20.33
N TYR A 324 -17.23 -12.20 19.21
CA TYR A 324 -18.27 -12.30 18.18
C TYR A 324 -19.62 -12.78 18.73
N ILE A 325 -19.65 -13.84 19.52
CA ILE A 325 -20.90 -14.40 20.06
C ILE A 325 -21.64 -13.37 20.94
N TYR A 326 -20.90 -12.64 21.78
CA TYR A 326 -21.48 -11.59 22.62
C TYR A 326 -22.01 -10.42 21.78
N ALA A 327 -21.24 -9.99 20.78
CA ALA A 327 -21.65 -8.97 19.82
C ALA A 327 -22.91 -9.39 19.04
N MET A 328 -23.00 -10.66 18.64
CA MET A 328 -24.15 -11.24 17.95
C MET A 328 -25.40 -11.18 18.82
N TYR A 329 -25.36 -11.70 20.05
CA TYR A 329 -26.52 -11.69 20.94
C TYR A 329 -26.97 -10.27 21.28
N TYR A 330 -26.01 -9.36 21.50
CA TYR A 330 -26.31 -7.94 21.73
C TYR A 330 -27.01 -7.28 20.53
N MET A 331 -26.55 -7.55 19.30
CA MET A 331 -27.20 -6.95 18.13
C MET A 331 -28.59 -7.53 17.87
N ILE A 332 -28.81 -8.81 18.18
CA ILE A 332 -30.08 -9.51 18.00
C ILE A 332 -31.13 -9.08 19.02
N SER A 333 -30.75 -8.66 20.22
CA SER A 333 -31.73 -8.17 21.21
C SER A 333 -32.47 -6.90 20.74
N PHE A 334 -31.93 -6.18 19.76
CA PHE A 334 -32.54 -4.96 19.20
C PHE A 334 -32.95 -5.07 17.73
N ASN A 335 -32.51 -6.09 17.00
CA ASN A 335 -32.67 -6.18 15.55
C ASN A 335 -33.05 -7.61 15.11
N LYS A 336 -33.83 -7.71 14.02
CA LYS A 336 -34.12 -9.00 13.39
C LYS A 336 -32.85 -9.61 12.79
N LYS A 337 -32.62 -10.91 12.98
CA LYS A 337 -31.42 -11.61 12.48
C LYS A 337 -31.24 -11.50 10.96
N GLU A 338 -32.33 -11.46 10.20
CA GLU A 338 -32.32 -11.33 8.73
C GLU A 338 -31.89 -9.93 8.26
N LYS A 339 -31.89 -8.93 9.16
CA LYS A 339 -31.43 -7.56 8.92
C LYS A 339 -30.02 -7.30 9.44
N ILE A 340 -29.33 -8.32 9.92
CA ILE A 340 -27.93 -8.26 10.35
C ILE A 340 -27.06 -8.97 9.31
N ILE A 341 -25.87 -8.43 9.03
CA ILE A 341 -24.82 -9.08 8.26
C ILE A 341 -23.62 -9.31 9.17
N THR A 342 -23.15 -10.55 9.25
CA THR A 342 -21.82 -10.87 9.81
C THR A 342 -20.81 -10.68 8.69
N TYR A 343 -19.99 -9.62 8.78
CA TYR A 343 -18.88 -9.37 7.87
C TYR A 343 -17.59 -9.82 8.57
N TRP A 344 -17.09 -10.98 8.20
CA TRP A 344 -15.84 -11.52 8.75
C TRP A 344 -14.68 -11.16 7.82
N ASP A 345 -13.81 -10.26 8.28
CA ASP A 345 -12.61 -9.86 7.57
C ASP A 345 -11.43 -10.76 7.94
N GLU A 346 -10.74 -11.27 6.91
CA GLU A 346 -9.61 -12.19 6.98
C GLU A 346 -9.90 -13.49 7.79
N PRO A 347 -10.95 -14.27 7.44
CA PRO A 347 -11.28 -15.53 8.12
C PRO A 347 -10.23 -16.64 7.91
N THR A 348 -9.30 -16.43 6.99
CA THR A 348 -8.17 -17.34 6.71
C THR A 348 -7.01 -17.17 7.69
N ILE A 349 -7.06 -16.18 8.60
CA ILE A 349 -6.01 -15.98 9.61
C ILE A 349 -5.94 -17.19 10.53
N SER A 350 -4.72 -17.61 10.85
CA SER A 350 -4.38 -18.79 11.63
C SER A 350 -4.71 -20.15 11.00
N MET A 351 -5.27 -20.17 9.79
CA MET A 351 -5.61 -21.41 9.08
C MET A 351 -4.38 -22.10 8.46
N ASP A 352 -3.24 -21.41 8.43
CA ASP A 352 -1.94 -21.90 7.97
C ASP A 352 -1.22 -22.77 9.03
N TYR A 353 -1.65 -22.69 10.30
CA TYR A 353 -1.11 -23.49 11.40
C TYR A 353 -1.85 -24.82 11.55
N ASP A 354 -1.14 -25.86 11.97
CA ASP A 354 -1.75 -27.17 12.24
C ASP A 354 -2.69 -27.11 13.47
N GLU A 355 -2.26 -26.37 14.51
CA GLU A 355 -3.02 -26.07 15.71
C GLU A 355 -2.80 -24.60 16.12
N HIS A 356 -3.88 -23.91 16.50
CA HIS A 356 -3.82 -22.54 17.01
C HIS A 356 -4.93 -22.30 18.04
N SER A 357 -4.69 -21.44 19.03
CA SER A 357 -5.66 -21.12 20.10
C SER A 357 -7.00 -20.61 19.58
N CYS A 358 -6.99 -19.91 18.44
CA CYS A 358 -8.19 -19.41 17.80
C CYS A 358 -9.03 -20.48 17.08
N HIS A 359 -8.50 -21.67 16.80
CA HIS A 359 -9.24 -22.70 16.06
C HIS A 359 -10.52 -23.11 16.77
N GLU A 360 -10.45 -23.31 18.09
CA GLU A 360 -11.62 -23.65 18.91
C GLU A 360 -12.63 -22.49 18.95
N VAL A 361 -12.14 -21.26 19.08
CA VAL A 361 -13.00 -20.05 19.08
C VAL A 361 -13.72 -19.89 17.74
N ILE A 362 -13.02 -20.09 16.62
CA ILE A 362 -13.57 -20.00 15.27
C ILE A 362 -14.67 -21.05 15.09
N ARG A 363 -14.41 -22.28 15.49
CA ARG A 363 -15.39 -23.36 15.44
C ARG A 363 -16.63 -23.04 16.28
N ASN A 364 -16.44 -22.61 17.52
CA ASN A 364 -17.53 -22.22 18.43
C ASN A 364 -18.34 -21.03 17.88
N ASN A 365 -17.68 -20.04 17.27
CA ASN A 365 -18.36 -18.93 16.62
C ASN A 365 -19.21 -19.37 15.43
N TRP A 366 -18.68 -20.26 14.60
CA TRP A 366 -19.39 -20.79 13.44
C TRP A 366 -20.58 -21.65 13.86
N SER A 367 -20.38 -22.58 14.79
CA SER A 367 -21.41 -23.49 15.30
C SER A 367 -22.53 -22.74 16.04
N LYS A 368 -22.23 -21.67 16.78
CA LYS A 368 -23.24 -20.86 17.48
C LYS A 368 -23.81 -19.70 16.67
N ASN A 369 -23.25 -19.38 15.49
CA ASN A 369 -23.77 -18.28 14.66
C ASN A 369 -25.23 -18.51 14.26
N ILE A 370 -26.12 -17.58 14.59
CA ILE A 370 -27.54 -17.61 14.19
C ILE A 370 -27.89 -16.55 13.13
N ILE A 371 -26.91 -15.77 12.66
CA ILE A 371 -27.09 -14.75 11.62
C ILE A 371 -27.05 -15.42 10.24
N PRO A 372 -28.13 -15.31 9.44
CA PRO A 372 -28.27 -15.98 8.14
C PRO A 372 -27.53 -15.28 6.98
N ASN A 373 -27.03 -14.07 7.19
CA ASN A 373 -26.27 -13.31 6.18
C ASN A 373 -24.80 -13.20 6.62
N VAL A 374 -23.92 -13.93 5.96
CA VAL A 374 -22.48 -13.97 6.28
C VAL A 374 -21.67 -13.57 5.05
N VAL A 375 -20.67 -12.73 5.25
CA VAL A 375 -19.66 -12.37 4.26
C VAL A 375 -18.29 -12.81 4.79
N LEU A 376 -17.63 -13.71 4.07
CA LEU A 376 -16.24 -14.10 4.34
C LEU A 376 -15.35 -13.33 3.38
N SER A 377 -14.56 -12.38 3.90
CA SER A 377 -13.74 -11.45 3.11
C SER A 377 -12.25 -11.77 3.27
N SER A 378 -11.61 -12.29 2.23
CA SER A 378 -10.15 -12.48 2.19
C SER A 378 -9.65 -12.50 0.75
N ALA A 379 -8.40 -12.06 0.52
CA ALA A 379 -7.77 -12.15 -0.79
C ALA A 379 -7.38 -13.57 -1.19
N THR A 380 -7.27 -14.50 -0.22
CA THR A 380 -6.83 -15.89 -0.43
C THR A 380 -7.85 -16.88 0.12
N LEU A 381 -9.13 -16.53 0.06
CA LEU A 381 -10.19 -17.46 0.44
C LEU A 381 -10.18 -18.65 -0.54
N PRO A 382 -10.34 -19.89 -0.03
CA PRO A 382 -10.54 -21.06 -0.89
C PRO A 382 -11.73 -20.92 -1.83
N LYS A 383 -11.70 -21.62 -2.96
CA LYS A 383 -12.80 -21.66 -3.92
C LYS A 383 -13.96 -22.51 -3.40
N GLU A 384 -15.14 -22.31 -3.96
CA GLU A 384 -16.34 -23.08 -3.59
C GLU A 384 -16.13 -24.60 -3.65
N GLY A 385 -15.41 -25.09 -4.67
CA GLY A 385 -15.11 -26.53 -4.81
C GLY A 385 -14.08 -27.07 -3.81
N GLU A 386 -13.34 -26.20 -3.11
CA GLU A 386 -12.34 -26.57 -2.11
C GLU A 386 -12.95 -26.63 -0.70
N ILE A 387 -14.01 -25.87 -0.42
CA ILE A 387 -14.64 -25.76 0.92
C ILE A 387 -16.06 -26.33 0.99
N VAL A 388 -16.27 -27.50 0.39
CA VAL A 388 -17.60 -28.11 0.25
C VAL A 388 -18.29 -28.31 1.59
N ASP A 389 -17.55 -28.74 2.61
CA ASP A 389 -18.11 -29.03 3.92
C ASP A 389 -18.66 -27.76 4.60
N VAL A 390 -17.92 -26.65 4.49
CA VAL A 390 -18.34 -25.34 5.00
C VAL A 390 -19.64 -24.88 4.35
N LEU A 391 -19.74 -25.05 3.03
CA LEU A 391 -20.92 -24.66 2.26
C LEU A 391 -22.14 -25.53 2.59
N GLN A 392 -21.91 -26.83 2.81
CA GLN A 392 -22.96 -27.76 3.16
C GLN A 392 -23.47 -27.50 4.58
N ASP A 393 -22.58 -27.35 5.55
CA ASP A 393 -22.92 -27.00 6.94
C ASP A 393 -23.77 -25.72 6.99
N PHE A 394 -23.35 -24.67 6.29
CA PHE A 394 -24.11 -23.41 6.23
C PHE A 394 -25.52 -23.59 5.65
N LYS A 395 -25.67 -24.39 4.58
CA LYS A 395 -26.97 -24.68 3.95
C LYS A 395 -27.87 -25.53 4.83
N CYS A 396 -27.31 -26.48 5.57
CA CYS A 396 -28.03 -27.27 6.56
C CYS A 396 -28.56 -26.38 7.69
N LYS A 397 -27.72 -25.45 8.18
CA LYS A 397 -28.08 -24.52 9.24
C LYS A 397 -29.11 -23.46 8.81
N PHE A 398 -29.00 -22.98 7.57
CA PHE A 398 -29.88 -21.96 7.00
C PHE A 398 -30.57 -22.49 5.73
N PRO A 399 -31.74 -23.15 5.86
CA PRO A 399 -32.47 -23.67 4.72
C PRO A 399 -32.77 -22.61 3.66
N GLY A 400 -32.53 -22.95 2.39
CA GLY A 400 -32.72 -22.03 1.27
C GLY A 400 -31.60 -21.00 1.07
N ALA A 401 -30.49 -21.11 1.81
CA ALA A 401 -29.33 -20.23 1.67
C ALA A 401 -28.75 -20.21 0.25
N ARG A 402 -28.38 -19.02 -0.22
CA ARG A 402 -27.67 -18.80 -1.48
C ARG A 402 -26.19 -18.53 -1.24
N ILE A 403 -25.36 -19.26 -1.95
CA ILE A 403 -23.90 -19.05 -1.97
C ILE A 403 -23.57 -18.14 -3.14
N HIS A 404 -22.74 -17.13 -2.89
CA HIS A 404 -22.27 -16.21 -3.91
C HIS A 404 -20.75 -16.06 -3.81
N SER A 405 -20.01 -16.36 -4.87
CA SER A 405 -18.60 -15.99 -4.98
C SER A 405 -18.43 -14.68 -5.76
N ILE A 406 -17.72 -13.74 -5.16
CA ILE A 406 -17.26 -12.51 -5.80
C ILE A 406 -15.75 -12.63 -5.96
N GLN A 407 -15.28 -12.51 -7.20
CA GLN A 407 -13.85 -12.51 -7.53
C GLN A 407 -13.50 -11.25 -8.31
N SER A 408 -12.44 -10.56 -7.89
CA SER A 408 -11.87 -9.42 -8.61
C SER A 408 -10.36 -9.57 -8.76
N ASP A 409 -9.87 -9.15 -9.91
CA ASP A 409 -8.47 -9.07 -10.32
C ASP A 409 -8.07 -7.63 -10.64
N ASP A 410 -8.88 -6.65 -10.22
CA ASP A 410 -8.69 -5.23 -10.55
C ASP A 410 -7.34 -4.74 -10.02
N CYS A 411 -6.39 -4.54 -10.94
CA CYS A 411 -5.09 -3.95 -10.66
C CYS A 411 -4.80 -2.82 -11.65
N LYS A 412 -4.50 -1.64 -11.12
CA LYS A 412 -4.07 -0.47 -11.92
C LYS A 412 -2.55 -0.42 -12.09
N LYS A 413 -1.81 -1.27 -11.36
CA LYS A 413 -0.34 -1.29 -11.35
C LYS A 413 0.19 -2.69 -11.13
N THR A 414 1.36 -2.98 -11.71
CA THR A 414 2.05 -4.26 -11.57
C THR A 414 3.08 -4.23 -10.45
N ILE A 415 3.33 -5.40 -9.87
CA ILE A 415 4.33 -5.57 -8.80
C ILE A 415 5.26 -6.71 -9.22
N PRO A 416 6.37 -6.42 -9.92
CA PRO A 416 7.30 -7.46 -10.38
C PRO A 416 7.84 -8.30 -9.22
N ILE A 417 7.87 -9.61 -9.43
CA ILE A 417 8.60 -10.56 -8.59
C ILE A 417 10.05 -10.59 -9.08
N ILE A 418 10.99 -10.33 -8.18
CA ILE A 418 12.43 -10.30 -8.46
C ILE A 418 13.10 -11.45 -7.74
N ASN A 419 13.88 -12.24 -8.47
CA ASN A 419 14.63 -13.37 -7.92
C ASN A 419 15.88 -12.94 -7.13
N THR A 420 16.62 -13.93 -6.64
CA THR A 420 17.88 -13.74 -5.89
C THR A 420 18.98 -13.02 -6.67
N GLU A 421 18.94 -13.11 -8.00
CA GLU A 421 19.92 -12.55 -8.93
C GLU A 421 19.52 -11.18 -9.47
N GLY A 422 18.34 -10.65 -9.12
CA GLY A 422 17.89 -9.33 -9.56
C GLY A 422 17.14 -9.30 -10.89
N TYR A 423 16.71 -10.45 -11.43
CA TYR A 423 15.86 -10.57 -12.62
C TYR A 423 14.38 -10.63 -12.26
N VAL A 424 13.52 -10.18 -13.18
CA VAL A 424 12.07 -10.33 -13.08
C VAL A 424 11.67 -11.76 -13.43
N GLU A 425 10.79 -12.36 -12.62
CA GLU A 425 10.28 -13.71 -12.85
C GLU A 425 8.86 -13.73 -13.40
N LEU A 426 8.67 -14.56 -14.42
CA LEU A 426 7.41 -14.84 -15.11
C LEU A 426 7.40 -16.31 -15.53
N PRO A 427 6.22 -16.89 -15.84
CA PRO A 427 6.10 -18.28 -16.26
C PRO A 427 7.09 -18.71 -17.36
N HIS A 428 7.30 -17.88 -18.40
CA HIS A 428 8.20 -18.22 -19.51
C HIS A 428 9.69 -18.26 -19.15
N TYR A 429 10.08 -17.70 -18.00
CA TYR A 429 11.45 -17.77 -17.50
C TYR A 429 11.71 -18.98 -16.60
N ASN A 430 10.66 -19.55 -15.99
CA ASN A 430 10.81 -20.53 -14.92
C ASN A 430 10.88 -21.98 -15.39
N TYR A 431 10.33 -22.30 -16.57
CA TYR A 431 10.13 -23.70 -16.99
C TYR A 431 10.68 -23.98 -18.38
N THR A 432 11.64 -24.91 -18.45
CA THR A 432 12.16 -25.43 -19.72
C THR A 432 11.17 -26.37 -20.40
N ASN A 433 10.33 -27.08 -19.63
CA ASN A 433 9.38 -28.05 -20.15
C ASN A 433 8.00 -27.41 -20.38
N TYR A 434 7.47 -27.58 -21.60
CA TYR A 434 6.18 -27.00 -21.97
C TYR A 434 5.00 -27.54 -21.15
N SER A 435 5.04 -28.80 -20.70
CA SER A 435 4.00 -29.37 -19.83
C SER A 435 3.86 -28.63 -18.49
N GLN A 436 4.98 -28.15 -17.93
CA GLN A 436 4.98 -27.37 -16.70
C GLN A 436 4.41 -25.97 -16.93
N ILE A 437 4.64 -25.38 -18.12
CA ILE A 437 4.01 -24.12 -18.52
C ILE A 437 2.49 -24.28 -18.57
N LEU A 438 1.97 -25.34 -19.17
CA LEU A 438 0.52 -25.57 -19.23
C LEU A 438 -0.10 -25.65 -17.83
N SER A 439 0.51 -26.44 -16.93
CA SER A 439 0.06 -26.53 -15.53
C SER A 439 0.15 -25.19 -14.79
N CYS A 440 1.22 -24.43 -15.01
CA CYS A 440 1.39 -23.09 -14.46
C CYS A 440 0.32 -22.11 -14.95
N VAL A 441 -0.02 -22.15 -16.24
CA VAL A 441 -1.04 -21.28 -16.83
C VAL A 441 -2.42 -21.65 -16.27
N GLU A 442 -2.78 -22.93 -16.23
CA GLU A 442 -4.02 -23.40 -15.62
C GLU A 442 -4.16 -22.91 -14.17
N HIS A 443 -3.07 -22.98 -13.40
CA HIS A 443 -3.03 -22.45 -12.05
C HIS A 443 -3.29 -20.93 -12.03
N CYS A 444 -2.59 -20.14 -12.85
CA CYS A 444 -2.71 -18.68 -12.89
C CYS A 444 -4.09 -18.19 -13.33
N GLU A 445 -4.74 -18.87 -14.27
CA GLU A 445 -6.12 -18.56 -14.67
C GLU A 445 -7.11 -18.86 -13.56
N SER A 446 -6.84 -19.91 -12.81
CA SER A 446 -7.67 -20.30 -11.68
C SER A 446 -7.54 -19.33 -10.50
N TYR A 447 -6.42 -18.59 -10.38
CA TYR A 447 -6.18 -17.56 -9.37
C TYR A 447 -5.79 -16.21 -10.01
N PRO A 448 -6.76 -15.46 -10.56
CA PRO A 448 -6.51 -14.21 -11.28
C PRO A 448 -5.78 -13.12 -10.47
N THR A 449 -5.83 -13.18 -9.14
CA THR A 449 -5.13 -12.25 -8.24
C THR A 449 -3.60 -12.30 -8.43
N ILE A 450 -3.05 -13.41 -8.91
CA ILE A 450 -1.62 -13.58 -9.21
C ILE A 450 -1.19 -12.68 -10.39
N LEU A 451 -2.09 -12.38 -11.33
CA LEU A 451 -1.79 -11.54 -12.50
C LEU A 451 -1.31 -10.15 -12.12
N ARG A 452 -1.65 -9.66 -10.91
CA ARG A 452 -1.11 -8.40 -10.37
C ARG A 452 0.42 -8.38 -10.32
N TYR A 453 1.06 -9.53 -10.12
CA TYR A 453 2.51 -9.66 -9.98
C TYR A 453 3.25 -9.90 -11.30
N PHE A 454 2.51 -9.99 -12.41
CA PHE A 454 3.11 -10.10 -13.72
C PHE A 454 3.55 -8.71 -14.17
N ASP A 455 4.85 -8.55 -14.39
CA ASP A 455 5.43 -7.31 -14.91
C ASP A 455 4.91 -7.04 -16.33
N LEU A 456 4.31 -5.87 -16.53
CA LEU A 456 3.67 -5.54 -17.81
C LEU A 456 4.70 -5.37 -18.94
N CYS A 457 5.91 -4.90 -18.63
CA CYS A 457 6.96 -4.67 -19.62
C CYS A 457 7.44 -6.01 -20.20
N GLU A 458 7.74 -6.97 -19.33
CA GLU A 458 8.18 -8.31 -19.72
C GLU A 458 7.06 -9.11 -20.42
N VAL A 459 5.81 -8.98 -19.96
CA VAL A 459 4.65 -9.58 -20.63
C VAL A 459 4.48 -9.05 -22.06
N SER A 460 4.57 -7.72 -22.25
CA SER A 460 4.48 -7.11 -23.57
C SER A 460 5.61 -7.51 -24.49
N ARG A 461 6.84 -7.58 -23.97
CA ARG A 461 8.02 -8.07 -24.71
C ARG A 461 7.81 -9.48 -25.23
N PHE A 462 7.24 -10.36 -24.41
CA PHE A 462 6.90 -11.73 -24.81
C PHE A 462 5.87 -11.75 -25.95
N ILE A 463 4.76 -11.03 -25.82
CA ILE A 463 3.70 -10.97 -26.84
C ILE A 463 4.24 -10.50 -28.19
N VAL A 464 5.04 -9.43 -28.18
CA VAL A 464 5.62 -8.85 -29.41
C VAL A 464 6.56 -9.86 -30.09
N TYR A 465 7.45 -10.50 -29.33
CA TYR A 465 8.37 -11.50 -29.88
C TYR A 465 7.64 -12.68 -30.54
N ILE A 466 6.61 -13.22 -29.88
CA ILE A 466 5.83 -14.35 -30.43
C ILE A 466 5.10 -13.93 -31.71
N HIS A 467 4.58 -12.71 -31.76
CA HIS A 467 3.87 -12.18 -32.91
C HIS A 467 4.81 -11.93 -34.11
N GLU A 468 5.93 -11.24 -33.90
CA GLU A 468 6.90 -10.92 -34.96
C GLU A 468 7.50 -12.18 -35.60
N ASN A 469 7.73 -13.23 -34.80
CA ASN A 469 8.29 -14.50 -35.26
C ASN A 469 7.21 -15.53 -35.69
N LYS A 470 5.93 -15.18 -35.64
CA LYS A 470 4.78 -16.05 -35.99
C LYS A 470 4.84 -17.44 -35.33
N LEU A 471 5.13 -17.47 -34.04
CA LEU A 471 5.37 -18.72 -33.29
C LEU A 471 4.12 -19.35 -32.67
N CYS A 472 2.94 -18.81 -32.95
CA CYS A 472 1.66 -19.32 -32.42
C CYS A 472 1.00 -20.32 -33.39
N ASN A 473 0.32 -21.33 -32.82
CA ASN A 473 -0.32 -22.41 -33.59
C ASN A 473 -1.55 -21.95 -34.39
N SER A 474 -2.17 -20.82 -34.03
CA SER A 474 -3.40 -20.33 -34.65
C SER A 474 -3.39 -18.82 -34.83
N GLU A 475 -3.80 -18.37 -36.01
CA GLU A 475 -3.94 -16.95 -36.34
C GLU A 475 -4.97 -16.23 -35.45
N ARG A 476 -5.88 -16.97 -34.80
CA ARG A 476 -6.85 -16.40 -33.85
C ARG A 476 -6.19 -15.62 -32.71
N TYR A 477 -4.97 -15.99 -32.34
CA TYR A 477 -4.21 -15.34 -31.27
C TYR A 477 -3.27 -14.25 -31.78
N ASN A 478 -3.35 -13.87 -33.05
CA ASN A 478 -2.62 -12.70 -33.54
C ASN A 478 -3.14 -11.42 -32.87
N ILE A 479 -2.24 -10.46 -32.65
CA ILE A 479 -2.56 -9.18 -32.01
C ILE A 479 -3.75 -8.48 -32.70
N GLU A 480 -3.77 -8.50 -34.03
CA GLU A 480 -4.83 -7.87 -34.85
C GLU A 480 -6.23 -8.45 -34.61
N ASN A 481 -6.33 -9.72 -34.20
CA ASN A 481 -7.61 -10.40 -33.97
C ASN A 481 -8.11 -10.26 -32.52
N ILE A 482 -7.19 -10.03 -31.58
CA ILE A 482 -7.51 -9.87 -30.16
C ILE A 482 -7.78 -8.40 -29.81
N PHE A 483 -7.01 -7.49 -30.39
CA PHE A 483 -7.11 -6.06 -30.15
C PHE A 483 -7.75 -5.38 -31.36
N ASN A 484 -9.08 -5.44 -31.46
CA ASN A 484 -9.82 -4.83 -32.57
C ASN A 484 -9.87 -3.31 -32.45
N SER A 485 -9.79 -2.80 -31.23
CA SER A 485 -9.90 -1.37 -30.91
C SER A 485 -8.87 -0.95 -29.88
N ILE A 486 -8.67 0.36 -29.76
CA ILE A 486 -7.79 0.94 -28.74
C ILE A 486 -8.35 0.70 -27.33
N ASP A 487 -9.67 0.55 -27.20
CA ASP A 487 -10.31 0.20 -25.92
C ASP A 487 -9.89 -1.19 -25.41
N ASP A 488 -9.45 -2.09 -26.30
CA ASP A 488 -8.96 -3.43 -25.93
C ASP A 488 -7.52 -3.38 -25.40
N VAL A 489 -6.79 -2.28 -25.62
CA VAL A 489 -5.41 -2.09 -25.14
C VAL A 489 -5.43 -1.72 -23.64
N GLN A 490 -5.77 -2.72 -22.82
CA GLN A 490 -5.85 -2.62 -21.37
C GLN A 490 -4.93 -3.65 -20.71
N MET A 491 -4.41 -3.30 -19.53
CA MET A 491 -3.49 -4.16 -18.76
C MET A 491 -4.05 -5.58 -18.54
N LYS A 492 -5.35 -5.70 -18.25
CA LYS A 492 -6.01 -6.99 -18.06
C LYS A 492 -5.97 -7.84 -19.32
N ILE A 493 -6.40 -7.27 -20.45
CA ILE A 493 -6.49 -7.98 -21.74
C ILE A 493 -5.09 -8.41 -22.20
N ILE A 494 -4.09 -7.55 -22.05
CA ILE A 494 -2.68 -7.87 -22.37
C ILE A 494 -2.19 -9.07 -21.54
N LYS A 495 -2.45 -9.08 -20.23
CA LYS A 495 -2.02 -10.18 -19.35
C LYS A 495 -2.76 -11.48 -19.59
N THR A 496 -4.07 -11.42 -19.85
CA THR A 496 -4.84 -12.62 -20.22
C THR A 496 -4.41 -13.16 -21.58
N HIS A 497 -4.11 -12.27 -22.54
CA HIS A 497 -3.61 -12.67 -23.84
C HIS A 497 -2.24 -13.37 -23.75
N TYR A 498 -1.36 -12.90 -22.86
CA TYR A 498 -0.09 -13.58 -22.58
C TYR A 498 -0.27 -15.01 -22.08
N LEU A 499 -1.23 -15.26 -21.18
CA LEU A 499 -1.54 -16.62 -20.72
C LEU A 499 -2.09 -17.49 -21.87
N GLU A 500 -2.97 -16.92 -22.71
CA GLU A 500 -3.49 -17.61 -23.90
C GLU A 500 -2.40 -17.97 -24.90
N LEU A 501 -1.43 -17.07 -25.14
CA LEU A 501 -0.27 -17.37 -25.99
C LEU A 501 0.55 -18.52 -25.42
N LEU A 502 0.83 -18.52 -24.11
CA LEU A 502 1.58 -19.60 -23.47
C LEU A 502 0.94 -20.98 -23.63
N LYS A 503 -0.39 -21.06 -23.77
CA LYS A 503 -1.11 -22.33 -24.02
C LYS A 503 -1.04 -22.81 -25.46
N HIS A 504 -0.84 -21.91 -26.41
CA HIS A 504 -1.01 -22.18 -27.84
C HIS A 504 0.29 -22.02 -28.64
N ILE A 505 1.44 -22.19 -27.97
CA ILE A 505 2.75 -22.28 -28.62
C ILE A 505 2.99 -23.71 -29.12
N ASN A 506 3.69 -23.86 -30.24
CA ASN A 506 4.15 -25.17 -30.69
C ASN A 506 5.21 -25.71 -29.70
N PRO A 507 5.01 -26.88 -29.06
CA PRO A 507 5.97 -27.46 -28.13
C PRO A 507 7.39 -27.61 -28.69
N GLU A 508 7.53 -27.82 -30.00
CA GLU A 508 8.84 -27.95 -30.67
C GLU A 508 9.64 -26.64 -30.65
N ASN A 509 8.95 -25.50 -30.70
CA ASN A 509 9.55 -24.17 -30.67
C ASN A 509 9.78 -23.66 -29.24
N TRP A 510 9.23 -24.31 -28.21
CA TRP A 510 9.32 -23.81 -26.84
C TRP A 510 10.77 -23.67 -26.35
N LYS A 511 11.63 -24.63 -26.70
CA LYS A 511 13.03 -24.60 -26.27
C LYS A 511 13.77 -23.38 -26.83
N SER A 512 13.60 -23.06 -28.11
CA SER A 512 14.24 -21.90 -28.72
C SER A 512 13.69 -20.57 -28.16
N ILE A 513 12.38 -20.52 -27.87
CA ILE A 513 11.77 -19.38 -27.18
C ILE A 513 12.39 -19.20 -25.80
N TYR A 514 12.45 -20.27 -25.01
CA TYR A 514 13.02 -20.25 -23.66
C TYR A 514 14.48 -19.77 -23.70
N ASP A 515 15.32 -20.35 -24.56
CA ASP A 515 16.74 -20.01 -24.67
C ASP A 515 16.93 -18.52 -25.07
N TYR A 516 16.15 -18.01 -26.03
CA TYR A 516 16.15 -16.60 -26.42
C TYR A 516 15.84 -15.66 -25.23
N PHE A 517 14.81 -15.99 -24.45
CA PHE A 517 14.42 -15.18 -23.31
C PHE A 517 15.42 -15.25 -22.16
N GLN A 518 16.08 -16.39 -21.94
CA GLN A 518 17.17 -16.48 -20.95
C GLN A 518 18.39 -15.63 -21.36
N GLU A 519 18.80 -15.66 -22.63
CA GLU A 519 19.95 -14.89 -23.11
C GLU A 519 19.70 -13.39 -23.15
N SER A 520 18.47 -12.99 -23.44
CA SER A 520 18.09 -11.59 -23.62
C SER A 520 17.56 -10.92 -22.34
N ARG A 521 17.66 -11.59 -21.19
CA ARG A 521 17.19 -11.09 -19.89
C ARG A 521 17.95 -9.84 -19.44
N ASP A 522 17.21 -8.87 -18.92
CA ASP A 522 17.76 -7.65 -18.36
C ASP A 522 17.63 -7.61 -16.83
N TYR A 523 18.67 -7.13 -16.16
CA TYR A 523 18.64 -6.93 -14.72
C TYR A 523 17.67 -5.81 -14.34
N ARG A 524 16.69 -6.14 -13.50
CA ARG A 524 15.86 -5.11 -12.85
C ARG A 524 16.64 -4.40 -11.75
N ILE A 525 17.42 -5.16 -11.00
CA ILE A 525 18.37 -4.65 -10.01
C ILE A 525 19.77 -4.81 -10.58
N LYS A 526 20.31 -3.72 -11.15
CA LYS A 526 21.65 -3.74 -11.75
C LYS A 526 22.72 -3.92 -10.66
N PRO A 527 23.79 -4.70 -10.93
CA PRO A 527 24.96 -4.72 -10.06
C PRO A 527 25.57 -3.34 -9.92
N ASN A 528 25.79 -2.92 -8.68
CA ASN A 528 26.56 -1.73 -8.38
C ASN A 528 28.04 -2.12 -8.21
N ASN A 529 28.84 -1.80 -9.23
CA ASN A 529 30.29 -2.03 -9.28
C ASN A 529 31.10 -0.81 -8.86
N ASN A 530 30.48 0.19 -8.23
CA ASN A 530 31.20 1.40 -7.81
C ASN A 530 32.19 1.09 -6.68
N ASP A 531 33.45 1.51 -6.88
CA ASP A 531 34.51 1.34 -5.89
C ASP A 531 34.35 2.36 -4.75
N VAL A 532 34.05 1.85 -3.56
CA VAL A 532 33.89 2.67 -2.36
C VAL A 532 35.26 3.00 -1.79
N LYS A 533 35.75 4.22 -2.04
CA LYS A 533 37.01 4.70 -1.48
C LYS A 533 36.90 4.83 0.06
N GLY A 534 37.57 3.95 0.80
CA GLY A 534 37.67 4.02 2.25
C GLY A 534 38.67 5.08 2.73
N ILE A 535 38.49 5.59 3.96
CA ILE A 535 39.49 6.45 4.61
C ILE A 535 40.70 5.59 5.00
N VAL A 536 41.86 5.90 4.43
CA VAL A 536 43.13 5.22 4.70
C VAL A 536 43.66 5.66 6.08
N LYS A 537 43.93 4.72 6.99
CA LYS A 537 44.79 5.00 8.15
C LYS A 537 46.22 5.15 7.64
N SER A 538 46.82 6.32 7.80
CA SER A 538 48.27 6.48 7.68
C SER A 538 48.94 5.66 8.79
N ALA A 539 49.67 4.62 8.42
CA ALA A 539 50.53 3.91 9.35
C ALA A 539 51.77 4.77 9.63
N SER A 540 52.02 5.12 10.90
CA SER A 540 53.29 5.73 11.29
C SER A 540 54.42 4.70 11.15
N VAL A 541 55.50 5.09 10.48
CA VAL A 541 56.72 4.29 10.34
C VAL A 541 57.48 4.37 11.66
N ASP A 542 57.01 3.66 12.68
CA ASP A 542 57.77 3.41 13.91
C ASP A 542 57.26 2.12 14.54
N THR A 543 57.77 0.99 14.06
CA THR A 543 57.75 -0.27 14.80
C THR A 543 59.16 -0.86 14.71
N PRO A 544 59.89 -0.99 15.84
CA PRO A 544 61.28 -1.42 15.80
C PRO A 544 61.32 -2.94 15.60
N THR A 545 61.78 -3.39 14.44
CA THR A 545 62.23 -4.76 14.27
C THR A 545 63.57 -4.92 14.97
N ILE A 546 63.61 -5.86 15.91
CA ILE A 546 64.79 -6.26 16.67
C ILE A 546 65.87 -6.75 15.69
N PHE A 547 66.96 -5.99 15.53
CA PHE A 547 68.22 -6.50 14.98
C PHE A 547 69.42 -5.95 15.74
N ASN A 548 70.39 -6.83 15.91
CA ASN A 548 71.58 -6.75 16.75
C ASN A 548 72.55 -5.58 16.43
N LYS A 549 73.30 -5.20 17.47
CA LYS A 549 74.39 -4.22 17.54
C LYS A 549 75.33 -4.20 16.32
N GLY A 550 75.66 -2.98 15.89
CA GLY A 550 76.87 -2.64 15.12
C GLY A 550 77.01 -1.12 15.02
N GLY A 551 78.04 -0.55 15.66
CA GLY A 551 78.28 0.89 15.72
C GLY A 551 78.66 1.46 14.34
N GLY A 552 77.91 2.46 13.89
CA GLY A 552 78.16 3.20 12.65
C GLY A 552 77.60 4.62 12.73
N ILE A 553 78.29 5.54 12.07
CA ILE A 553 78.08 7.00 12.11
C ILE A 553 76.68 7.38 11.62
N LEU A 554 75.99 8.24 12.39
CA LEU A 554 74.69 8.83 12.05
C LEU A 554 74.75 9.54 10.68
N LYS A 555 74.04 9.00 9.69
CA LYS A 555 73.76 9.67 8.42
C LYS A 555 72.27 10.07 8.37
N ARG A 556 72.04 11.30 7.91
CA ARG A 556 70.73 11.93 7.71
C ARG A 556 69.91 11.11 6.71
N THR A 557 68.80 10.51 7.15
CA THR A 557 67.86 9.77 6.29
C THR A 557 67.09 10.76 5.40
N GLN A 558 67.30 10.67 4.09
CA GLN A 558 66.36 11.20 3.10
C GLN A 558 65.17 10.24 3.00
N SER A 559 63.96 10.78 3.04
CA SER A 559 62.72 10.04 2.84
C SER A 559 62.62 9.55 1.39
N ILE A 560 62.72 8.25 1.18
CA ILE A 560 62.36 7.60 -0.08
C ILE A 560 60.87 7.25 0.02
N GLN A 561 60.03 7.87 -0.82
CA GLN A 561 58.67 7.39 -1.05
C GLN A 561 58.73 5.97 -1.65
N PRO A 562 58.17 4.94 -1.00
CA PRO A 562 57.96 3.68 -1.68
C PRO A 562 56.87 3.85 -2.74
N GLN A 563 57.03 3.13 -3.85
CA GLN A 563 56.00 2.97 -4.88
C GLN A 563 54.65 2.58 -4.24
N PRO A 564 53.51 3.09 -4.72
CA PRO A 564 52.21 2.78 -4.15
C PRO A 564 51.89 1.30 -4.41
N SER A 565 52.12 0.45 -3.42
CA SER A 565 51.53 -0.89 -3.39
C SER A 565 50.01 -0.75 -3.41
N LYS A 566 49.34 -1.49 -4.30
CA LYS A 566 47.87 -1.56 -4.33
C LYS A 566 47.36 -1.85 -2.91
N PRO A 567 46.42 -1.04 -2.38
CA PRO A 567 45.90 -1.25 -1.03
C PRO A 567 45.23 -2.63 -0.96
N ILE A 568 45.63 -3.44 0.02
CA ILE A 568 44.97 -4.71 0.33
C ILE A 568 43.92 -4.44 1.42
N TYR A 569 42.65 -4.57 1.08
CA TYR A 569 41.53 -4.37 2.00
C TYR A 569 41.05 -5.71 2.57
N LYS A 570 40.70 -5.75 3.87
CA LYS A 570 40.29 -7.00 4.56
C LYS A 570 39.00 -7.65 4.05
N ASN A 571 38.22 -7.01 3.18
CA ASN A 571 36.92 -7.53 2.69
C ASN A 571 36.76 -7.56 1.17
N GLU A 572 37.79 -7.22 0.36
CA GLU A 572 37.68 -7.23 -1.11
C GLU A 572 37.21 -8.59 -1.66
N SER A 573 37.65 -9.69 -1.06
CA SER A 573 37.31 -11.04 -1.53
C SER A 573 35.87 -11.48 -1.26
N SER A 574 35.15 -10.86 -0.32
CA SER A 574 33.78 -11.27 0.05
C SER A 574 32.67 -10.61 -0.76
N TYR A 575 32.99 -9.55 -1.51
CA TYR A 575 32.00 -8.77 -2.26
C TYR A 575 31.96 -9.09 -3.76
N MET A 576 32.72 -10.09 -4.20
CA MET A 576 32.88 -10.49 -5.59
C MET A 576 32.05 -11.71 -6.01
N SER A 577 31.07 -12.18 -5.22
CA SER A 577 30.14 -13.19 -5.73
C SER A 577 29.13 -12.51 -6.67
N PRO A 578 29.11 -12.82 -7.98
CA PRO A 578 28.21 -12.20 -8.95
C PRO A 578 26.72 -12.53 -8.71
N SER A 579 26.40 -13.36 -7.71
CA SER A 579 25.07 -13.92 -7.43
C SER A 579 24.30 -13.18 -6.33
N GLN A 580 24.79 -12.05 -5.81
CA GLN A 580 24.20 -11.34 -4.68
C GLN A 580 23.79 -9.92 -5.06
N HIS A 581 22.80 -9.80 -5.95
CA HIS A 581 22.17 -8.51 -6.27
C HIS A 581 21.05 -8.17 -5.29
N GLY A 582 20.92 -6.88 -4.94
CA GLY A 582 19.84 -6.40 -4.09
C GLY A 582 19.87 -6.92 -2.64
N VAL A 583 21.03 -7.36 -2.15
CA VAL A 583 21.20 -7.90 -0.78
C VAL A 583 21.59 -6.78 0.18
N PHE A 584 22.41 -5.86 -0.32
CA PHE A 584 23.13 -4.90 0.48
C PHE A 584 22.29 -3.63 0.68
N ILE A 585 21.11 -3.80 1.28
CA ILE A 585 20.04 -2.82 1.41
C ILE A 585 20.40 -1.55 2.21
N THR A 586 21.41 -1.56 3.08
CA THR A 586 21.84 -0.34 3.78
C THR A 586 23.02 0.38 3.11
N THR A 587 23.53 -0.11 1.98
CA THR A 587 24.71 0.44 1.29
C THR A 587 24.51 0.54 -0.23
N ARG A 588 25.29 -0.20 -1.02
CA ARG A 588 25.36 -0.15 -2.49
C ARG A 588 24.03 -0.43 -3.20
N ASP A 589 23.12 -1.21 -2.59
CA ASP A 589 21.83 -1.57 -3.18
C ASP A 589 20.68 -0.70 -2.63
N ALA A 590 20.94 0.18 -1.67
CA ALA A 590 19.91 0.99 -1.01
C ALA A 590 19.14 1.85 -2.01
N TYR A 591 19.82 2.36 -3.05
CA TYR A 591 19.24 3.24 -4.07
C TYR A 591 18.08 2.60 -4.85
N THR A 592 18.04 1.26 -4.87
CA THR A 592 17.01 0.48 -5.55
C THR A 592 15.68 0.50 -4.80
N LEU A 593 15.67 0.94 -3.54
CA LEU A 593 14.47 1.13 -2.72
C LEU A 593 14.00 2.58 -2.88
N THR A 594 12.90 2.74 -3.60
CA THR A 594 12.41 4.03 -4.08
C THR A 594 10.98 4.29 -3.58
N SER A 595 10.53 5.55 -3.72
CA SER A 595 9.15 5.99 -3.49
C SER A 595 8.57 5.87 -2.06
N GLY A 596 8.96 4.90 -1.24
CA GLY A 596 8.41 4.68 0.09
C GLY A 596 9.08 3.57 0.89
N PRO A 597 8.57 3.27 2.10
CA PRO A 597 9.17 2.30 3.01
C PRO A 597 9.15 0.88 2.43
N THR A 598 10.10 0.08 2.88
CA THR A 598 10.25 -1.33 2.49
C THR A 598 9.96 -2.25 3.68
N ILE A 599 9.27 -3.36 3.45
CA ILE A 599 9.12 -4.43 4.44
C ILE A 599 10.13 -5.56 4.17
N TYR A 600 10.72 -6.12 5.22
CA TYR A 600 11.59 -7.28 5.15
C TYR A 600 11.04 -8.37 6.07
N LEU A 601 10.45 -9.41 5.49
CA LEU A 601 9.92 -10.54 6.23
C LEU A 601 11.05 -11.56 6.44
N ALA A 602 11.30 -11.92 7.70
CA ALA A 602 12.28 -12.92 8.09
C ALA A 602 11.87 -13.64 9.38
N GLU A 603 12.27 -14.90 9.53
CA GLU A 603 12.07 -15.63 10.79
C GLU A 603 12.95 -15.02 11.90
N ASP A 604 14.25 -14.87 11.63
CA ASP A 604 15.19 -14.23 12.56
C ASP A 604 15.37 -12.75 12.21
N THR A 605 14.41 -11.95 12.70
CA THR A 605 14.37 -10.51 12.48
C THR A 605 15.59 -9.77 13.07
N GLU A 606 16.13 -10.23 14.21
CA GLU A 606 17.31 -9.63 14.83
C GLU A 606 18.57 -9.83 14.00
N LYS A 607 18.75 -11.01 13.41
CA LYS A 607 19.90 -11.32 12.56
C LYS A 607 19.94 -10.43 11.32
N ILE A 608 18.79 -10.18 10.69
CA ILE A 608 18.69 -9.23 9.57
C ILE A 608 19.02 -7.81 10.04
N ALA A 609 18.50 -7.39 11.20
CA ALA A 609 18.78 -6.06 11.74
C ALA A 609 20.28 -5.86 12.06
N LYS A 610 20.90 -6.86 12.70
CA LYS A 610 22.35 -6.89 12.99
C LYS A 610 23.18 -6.91 11.69
N PHE A 611 22.73 -7.63 10.67
CA PHE A 611 23.35 -7.63 9.34
C PHE A 611 23.32 -6.23 8.72
N CYS A 612 22.15 -5.56 8.70
CA CYS A 612 21.98 -4.19 8.22
C CYS A 612 22.91 -3.19 8.91
N LEU A 613 23.05 -3.29 10.24
CA LEU A 613 23.93 -2.43 11.04
C LEU A 613 25.41 -2.70 10.75
N LYS A 614 25.82 -3.97 10.72
CA LYS A 614 27.21 -4.36 10.40
C LYS A 614 27.62 -3.85 9.02
N GLN A 615 26.69 -3.92 8.08
CA GLN A 615 26.91 -3.55 6.69
C GLN A 615 27.07 -2.03 6.49
N ALA A 616 26.38 -1.21 7.30
CA ALA A 616 26.52 0.25 7.26
C ALA A 616 27.97 0.73 7.53
N ASN A 617 28.82 -0.15 8.08
CA ASN A 617 30.26 0.05 8.24
C ASN A 617 30.59 1.38 8.95
N ILE A 618 29.88 1.62 10.06
CA ILE A 618 30.08 2.78 10.94
C ILE A 618 31.41 2.57 11.69
N PRO A 619 32.37 3.52 11.63
CA PRO A 619 33.64 3.39 12.33
C PRO A 619 33.46 3.17 13.84
N ALA A 620 34.27 2.28 14.41
CA ALA A 620 34.17 1.91 15.83
C ALA A 620 34.27 3.13 16.77
N GLY A 621 35.05 4.15 16.42
CA GLY A 621 35.14 5.39 17.20
C GLY A 621 33.82 6.18 17.25
N VAL A 622 33.12 6.26 16.11
CA VAL A 622 31.80 6.93 16.02
C VAL A 622 30.77 6.12 16.80
N MET A 623 30.74 4.80 16.62
CA MET A 623 29.85 3.91 17.37
C MET A 623 30.11 3.98 18.88
N SER A 624 31.38 4.08 19.30
CA SER A 624 31.74 4.25 20.71
C SER A 624 31.24 5.59 21.27
N SER A 625 31.34 6.67 20.51
CA SER A 625 30.81 7.98 20.91
C SER A 625 29.29 7.95 21.05
N ILE A 626 28.60 7.34 20.08
CA ILE A 626 27.14 7.16 20.11
C ILE A 626 26.75 6.35 21.34
N ASN A 627 27.40 5.21 21.56
CA ASN A 627 27.14 4.36 22.73
C ASN A 627 27.42 5.09 24.05
N GLN A 628 28.45 5.93 24.15
CA GLN A 628 28.72 6.73 25.34
C GLN A 628 27.60 7.73 25.64
N SER A 629 27.12 8.44 24.61
CA SER A 629 25.97 9.35 24.75
C SER A 629 24.70 8.58 25.15
N ILE A 630 24.43 7.44 24.53
CA ILE A 630 23.28 6.60 24.87
C ILE A 630 23.40 6.07 26.31
N LEU A 631 24.57 5.59 26.74
CA LEU A 631 24.79 5.11 28.10
C LEU A 631 24.61 6.23 29.14
N PHE A 632 25.03 7.45 28.83
CA PHE A 632 24.78 8.62 29.66
C PHE A 632 23.27 8.89 29.76
N ASN A 633 22.55 8.87 28.64
CA ASN A 633 21.10 9.07 28.60
C ASN A 633 20.34 7.95 29.34
N ASN A 634 20.75 6.69 29.20
CA ASN A 634 20.13 5.56 29.92
C ASN A 634 20.27 5.72 31.44
N LYS A 635 21.40 6.24 31.93
CA LYS A 635 21.56 6.56 33.36
C LYS A 635 20.61 7.65 33.82
N ILE A 636 20.40 8.68 33.00
CA ILE A 636 19.43 9.75 33.29
C ILE A 636 18.01 9.18 33.29
N ASN A 637 17.63 8.40 32.27
CA ASN A 637 16.31 7.78 32.18
C ASN A 637 16.00 6.87 33.36
N SER A 638 17.00 6.10 33.85
CA SER A 638 16.81 5.28 35.03
C SER A 638 16.46 6.10 36.29
N LYS A 639 17.02 7.30 36.42
CA LYS A 639 16.68 8.23 37.52
C LYS A 639 15.29 8.84 37.32
N ILE A 640 14.96 9.24 36.10
CA ILE A 640 13.63 9.77 35.74
C ILE A 640 12.56 8.72 36.08
N HIS A 641 12.74 7.47 35.68
CA HIS A 641 11.79 6.39 35.96
C HIS A 641 11.58 6.16 37.48
N ILE A 642 12.63 6.27 38.29
CA ILE A 642 12.49 6.17 39.75
C ILE A 642 11.68 7.35 40.29
N LEU A 643 11.92 8.57 39.81
CA LEU A 643 11.19 9.76 40.22
C LEU A 643 9.73 9.72 39.76
N ASP A 644 9.45 9.30 38.52
CA ASP A 644 8.09 9.14 38.01
C ASP A 644 7.29 8.15 38.84
N LYS A 645 7.88 6.98 39.16
CA LYS A 645 7.24 6.00 40.05
C LYS A 645 6.97 6.58 41.44
N ASN A 646 7.90 7.36 42.00
CA ASN A 646 7.69 8.01 43.28
C ASN A 646 6.60 9.09 43.23
N VAL A 647 6.44 9.77 42.09
CA VAL A 647 5.36 10.74 41.85
C VAL A 647 4.02 10.01 41.75
N GLU A 648 3.94 8.92 40.99
CA GLU A 648 2.73 8.08 40.90
C GLU A 648 2.34 7.52 42.28
N ASP A 649 3.28 6.95 43.02
CA ASP A 649 3.04 6.44 44.38
C ASP A 649 2.60 7.54 45.35
N ALA A 650 3.11 8.77 45.19
CA ALA A 650 2.70 9.92 45.99
C ALA A 650 1.29 10.41 45.63
N LEU A 651 0.93 10.39 44.34
CA LEU A 651 -0.40 10.76 43.85
C LEU A 651 -1.45 9.72 44.23
N ALA A 652 -1.13 8.43 44.16
CA ALA A 652 -1.99 7.33 44.57
C ALA A 652 -2.33 7.39 46.07
N LYS A 653 -1.38 7.82 46.91
CA LYS A 653 -1.63 8.06 48.35
C LYS A 653 -2.57 9.25 48.62
N GLU A 654 -2.86 10.08 47.62
CA GLU A 654 -3.82 11.19 47.71
C GLU A 654 -5.18 10.89 47.05
N GLU A 655 -5.42 9.67 46.56
CA GLU A 655 -6.73 9.24 46.05
C GLU A 655 -7.80 9.32 47.16
N GLY A 656 -8.81 10.16 46.95
CA GLY A 656 -9.86 10.49 47.92
C GLY A 656 -10.02 12.00 48.22
N LYS A 657 -9.13 12.87 47.73
CA LYS A 657 -9.21 14.35 47.86
C LYS A 657 -9.29 15.06 46.50
N GLU A 658 -10.27 14.69 45.67
CA GLU A 658 -10.46 15.20 44.29
C GLU A 658 -10.49 16.74 44.18
N HIS A 659 -10.93 17.45 45.23
CA HIS A 659 -10.96 18.92 45.26
C HIS A 659 -9.58 19.60 45.27
N LYS A 660 -8.50 18.91 45.65
CA LYS A 660 -7.14 19.50 45.67
C LYS A 660 -6.37 19.28 44.37
N ILE A 661 -6.61 18.14 43.71
CA ILE A 661 -5.94 17.75 42.45
C ILE A 661 -6.51 18.55 41.27
N SER A 662 -7.83 18.82 41.26
CA SER A 662 -8.51 19.60 40.19
C SER A 662 -8.14 21.09 40.14
N GLU A 663 -7.59 21.66 41.22
CA GLU A 663 -7.08 23.05 41.26
C GLU A 663 -5.57 23.17 40.96
N GLY A 664 -4.89 22.08 40.57
CA GLY A 664 -3.44 22.08 40.31
C GLY A 664 -2.57 22.29 41.55
N ARG A 665 -3.13 22.11 42.76
CA ARG A 665 -2.39 22.21 44.02
C ARG A 665 -1.79 20.86 44.41
N TYR A 666 -0.78 20.45 43.66
CA TYR A 666 0.10 19.35 44.06
C TYR A 666 0.86 19.71 45.36
N SER A 667 1.19 18.72 46.18
CA SER A 667 2.09 18.89 47.32
C SER A 667 3.45 19.44 46.85
N ASP A 668 4.12 20.23 47.69
CA ASP A 668 5.41 20.84 47.32
C ASP A 668 6.47 19.79 46.98
N ASP A 669 6.37 18.58 47.56
CA ASP A 669 7.22 17.44 47.23
C ASP A 669 6.94 16.90 45.81
N VAL A 670 5.68 16.78 45.38
CA VAL A 670 5.34 16.38 44.00
C VAL A 670 5.78 17.45 43.00
N LYS A 671 5.62 18.73 43.31
CA LYS A 671 6.13 19.83 42.46
C LYS A 671 7.65 19.86 42.39
N ARG A 672 8.35 19.44 43.43
CA ARG A 672 9.82 19.30 43.43
C ARG A 672 10.24 18.14 42.54
N MET A 673 9.63 16.97 42.70
CA MET A 673 9.93 15.79 41.87
C MET A 673 9.63 16.04 40.39
N MET A 674 8.51 16.70 40.06
CA MET A 674 8.19 17.08 38.68
C MET A 674 9.20 18.08 38.08
N ARG A 675 9.73 19.02 38.88
CA ARG A 675 10.81 19.92 38.43
C ARG A 675 12.11 19.16 38.19
N GLU A 676 12.45 18.24 39.09
CA GLU A 676 13.65 17.42 38.97
C GLU A 676 13.60 16.48 37.76
N ILE A 677 12.42 15.92 37.45
CA ILE A 677 12.19 15.15 36.21
C ILE A 677 12.43 16.02 34.98
N LYS A 678 11.95 17.28 34.99
CA LYS A 678 12.15 18.22 33.89
C LYS A 678 13.64 18.57 33.71
N GLU A 679 14.33 18.90 34.80
CA GLU A 679 15.78 19.19 34.78
C GLU A 679 16.60 18.00 34.29
N LEU A 680 16.26 16.77 34.71
CA LEU A 680 16.90 15.55 34.23
C LEU A 680 16.61 15.29 32.75
N SER A 681 15.39 15.57 32.28
CA SER A 681 15.02 15.43 30.87
C SER A 681 15.82 16.38 29.98
N ASP A 682 16.04 17.61 30.43
CA ASP A 682 16.84 18.62 29.72
C ASP A 682 18.34 18.24 29.61
N LEU A 683 18.83 17.31 30.45
CA LEU A 683 20.21 16.81 30.41
C LEU A 683 20.44 15.69 29.37
N ILE A 684 19.38 15.19 28.73
CA ILE A 684 19.49 14.14 27.71
C ILE A 684 20.27 14.68 26.51
N LYS A 685 21.36 13.99 26.16
CA LYS A 685 22.21 14.41 25.03
C LYS A 685 21.60 13.97 23.70
N PRO A 686 21.51 14.85 22.69
CA PRO A 686 21.12 14.44 21.35
C PRO A 686 22.19 13.53 20.75
N VAL A 687 21.75 12.50 20.03
CA VAL A 687 22.61 11.59 19.27
C VAL A 687 22.37 11.84 17.80
N ASN A 688 23.37 12.36 17.09
CA ASN A 688 23.29 12.59 15.66
C ASN A 688 24.21 11.61 14.93
N ILE A 689 23.69 10.97 13.88
CA ILE A 689 24.44 10.07 13.00
C ILE A 689 24.67 10.81 11.68
N ASP A 690 25.92 10.85 11.21
CA ASP A 690 26.24 11.49 9.93
C ASP A 690 25.41 10.88 8.79
N GLU A 691 24.84 11.74 7.95
CA GLU A 691 24.03 11.35 6.78
C GLU A 691 24.71 10.32 5.88
N MET A 692 26.04 10.21 5.88
CA MET A 692 26.76 9.19 5.11
C MET A 692 26.45 7.73 5.54
N TYR A 693 25.84 7.53 6.72
CA TYR A 693 25.45 6.22 7.26
C TYR A 693 23.93 6.00 7.24
N ILE A 694 23.15 7.02 6.92
CA ILE A 694 21.69 6.92 6.79
C ILE A 694 21.38 6.55 5.33
N PRO A 695 20.74 5.40 5.07
CA PRO A 695 20.48 4.93 3.70
C PRO A 695 19.77 5.99 2.85
N ASN A 696 20.23 6.15 1.61
CA ASN A 696 19.64 7.01 0.58
C ASN A 696 19.63 8.53 0.87
N LYS A 697 20.28 9.00 1.93
CA LYS A 697 20.64 10.43 2.04
C LYS A 697 21.67 10.79 0.96
N ILE A 698 21.78 12.08 0.62
CA ILE A 698 22.62 12.54 -0.50
C ILE A 698 24.09 12.11 -0.31
N ARG A 699 24.65 12.28 0.89
CA ARG A 699 26.02 11.87 1.21
C ARG A 699 26.22 10.35 1.16
N HIS A 700 25.19 9.59 1.57
CA HIS A 700 25.20 8.13 1.48
C HIS A 700 25.23 7.65 0.03
N LEU A 701 24.36 8.20 -0.82
CA LEU A 701 24.32 7.89 -2.26
C LEU A 701 25.66 8.23 -2.92
N SER A 702 26.16 9.46 -2.74
CA SER A 702 27.47 9.87 -3.28
C SER A 702 28.61 8.92 -2.89
N ARG A 703 28.59 8.37 -1.67
CA ARG A 703 29.59 7.41 -1.19
C ARG A 703 29.46 6.03 -1.84
N TRP A 704 28.25 5.49 -1.93
CA TRP A 704 28.01 4.08 -2.29
C TRP A 704 27.71 3.85 -3.77
N THR A 705 27.17 4.84 -4.47
CA THR A 705 26.76 4.71 -5.89
C THR A 705 27.56 5.62 -6.81
N GLY A 706 28.19 6.68 -6.28
CA GLY A 706 28.96 7.64 -7.08
C GLY A 706 28.10 8.55 -7.96
N THR A 707 26.77 8.48 -7.83
CA THR A 707 25.80 9.31 -8.55
C THR A 707 24.69 9.79 -7.61
N ASN A 708 24.20 10.99 -7.85
CA ASN A 708 23.03 11.55 -7.17
C ASN A 708 21.84 11.73 -8.11
N GLU A 709 21.99 11.39 -9.39
CA GLU A 709 20.95 11.51 -10.41
C GLU A 709 20.30 10.15 -10.65
N TYR A 710 18.99 10.10 -10.43
CA TYR A 710 18.17 8.90 -10.56
C TYR A 710 16.85 9.26 -11.24
N ASP A 711 16.38 8.39 -12.13
CA ASP A 711 15.06 8.54 -12.77
C ASP A 711 13.94 8.63 -11.73
N ILE A 712 14.07 7.87 -10.63
CA ILE A 712 13.17 7.89 -9.49
C ILE A 712 14.01 8.08 -8.24
N LYS A 713 13.64 9.07 -7.44
CA LYS A 713 14.33 9.41 -6.20
C LYS A 713 14.36 8.20 -5.24
N PRO A 714 15.55 7.75 -4.80
CA PRO A 714 15.68 6.78 -3.73
C PRO A 714 14.99 7.26 -2.45
N TYR A 715 14.33 6.35 -1.75
CA TYR A 715 13.59 6.69 -0.54
C TYR A 715 14.51 6.61 0.68
N THR A 716 14.48 7.64 1.53
CA THR A 716 15.26 7.75 2.77
C THR A 716 14.30 7.95 3.94
N SER A 717 14.76 7.60 5.15
CA SER A 717 14.04 7.93 6.38
C SER A 717 13.97 9.43 6.65
N ASP A 718 12.94 9.81 7.41
CA ASP A 718 12.64 11.17 7.86
C ASP A 718 12.41 11.20 9.38
N ILE A 719 13.47 10.86 10.11
CA ILE A 719 13.49 10.89 11.58
C ILE A 719 13.93 12.29 12.02
N THR A 720 13.05 13.01 12.73
CA THR A 720 13.29 14.37 13.20
C THR A 720 14.03 14.39 14.53
N ASP A 721 14.61 15.54 14.92
CA ASP A 721 15.29 15.68 16.21
C ASP A 721 14.37 15.37 17.41
N ASN A 722 13.09 15.73 17.31
CA ASN A 722 12.08 15.38 18.32
C ASN A 722 11.89 13.86 18.42
N ASP A 723 11.85 13.17 17.27
CA ASP A 723 11.76 11.71 17.25
C ASP A 723 13.01 11.09 17.91
N ILE A 724 14.20 11.64 17.63
CA ILE A 724 15.47 11.20 18.24
C ILE A 724 15.44 11.38 19.76
N GLU A 725 14.93 12.50 20.24
CA GLU A 725 14.80 12.77 21.68
C GLU A 725 13.88 11.74 22.36
N ASP A 726 12.71 11.46 21.77
CA ASP A 726 11.80 10.42 22.24
C ASP A 726 12.49 9.04 22.25
N ILE A 727 13.22 8.70 21.18
CA ILE A 727 13.95 7.44 21.08
C ILE A 727 15.04 7.32 22.15
N MET A 728 15.69 8.43 22.50
CA MET A 728 16.69 8.46 23.54
C MET A 728 16.09 8.24 24.94
N LYS A 729 14.86 8.71 25.18
CA LYS A 729 14.13 8.52 26.45
C LYS A 729 13.70 7.06 26.69
N MET A 730 13.51 6.27 25.64
CA MET A 730 13.11 4.86 25.75
C MET A 730 14.15 4.00 26.49
N ASN A 731 13.71 3.01 27.27
CA ASN A 731 14.59 2.06 27.97
C ASN A 731 14.76 0.76 27.15
N VAL A 732 15.54 0.85 26.07
CA VAL A 732 15.77 -0.25 25.11
C VAL A 732 17.25 -0.38 24.79
N ASP A 733 17.67 -1.55 24.27
CA ASP A 733 19.06 -1.79 23.87
C ASP A 733 19.54 -0.72 22.87
N ASN A 734 20.81 -0.32 23.01
CA ASN A 734 21.45 0.73 22.23
C ASN A 734 21.41 0.41 20.73
N ILE A 735 21.53 -0.87 20.37
CA ILE A 735 21.46 -1.34 18.99
C ILE A 735 20.12 -0.94 18.36
N TRP A 736 19.01 -1.08 19.08
CA TRP A 736 17.67 -0.74 18.61
C TRP A 736 17.48 0.76 18.42
N LYS A 737 18.02 1.59 19.33
CA LYS A 737 18.01 3.05 19.17
C LYS A 737 18.74 3.47 17.90
N VAL A 738 19.94 2.92 17.67
CA VAL A 738 20.75 3.24 16.48
C VAL A 738 20.03 2.82 15.19
N LEU A 739 19.38 1.65 15.19
CA LEU A 739 18.61 1.17 14.04
C LEU A 739 17.43 2.09 13.70
N ILE A 740 16.62 2.53 14.68
CA ILE A 740 15.54 3.48 14.40
C ILE A 740 16.08 4.80 13.85
N ILE A 741 17.18 5.33 14.37
CA ILE A 741 17.78 6.58 13.85
C ILE A 741 18.22 6.42 12.39
N MET A 742 18.74 5.24 12.03
CA MET A 742 19.02 4.90 10.62
C MET A 742 17.75 4.71 9.77
N GLY A 743 16.56 4.73 10.39
CA GLY A 743 15.28 4.51 9.75
C GLY A 743 14.86 3.04 9.66
N ILE A 744 15.47 2.15 10.45
CA ILE A 744 15.19 0.71 10.42
C ILE A 744 14.38 0.35 11.67
N GLY A 745 13.10 0.03 11.49
CA GLY A 745 12.22 -0.48 12.54
C GLY A 745 12.24 -2.00 12.62
N LEU A 746 12.04 -2.54 13.82
CA LEU A 746 11.98 -3.98 14.07
C LEU A 746 10.64 -4.33 14.71
N PHE A 747 9.96 -5.37 14.21
CA PHE A 747 8.86 -6.04 14.89
C PHE A 747 9.32 -7.43 15.27
N SER A 748 9.45 -7.66 16.57
CA SER A 748 9.84 -8.95 17.14
C SER A 748 9.24 -9.07 18.53
N GLN A 749 8.87 -10.29 18.92
CA GLN A 749 8.34 -10.60 20.24
C GLN A 749 9.36 -10.33 21.36
N ASN A 750 10.65 -10.28 21.02
CA ASN A 750 11.75 -10.07 21.97
C ASN A 750 12.01 -8.59 22.30
N VAL A 751 11.26 -7.66 21.69
CA VAL A 751 11.50 -6.22 21.83
C VAL A 751 10.44 -5.59 22.73
N PRO A 752 10.80 -4.65 23.64
CA PRO A 752 9.85 -4.03 24.55
C PRO A 752 8.65 -3.37 23.85
N ASN A 753 7.49 -3.36 24.51
CA ASN A 753 6.26 -2.78 23.97
C ASN A 753 6.41 -1.31 23.57
N ASP A 754 7.09 -0.49 24.40
CA ASP A 754 7.31 0.93 24.12
C ASP A 754 8.04 1.18 22.80
N TYR A 755 9.04 0.34 22.49
CA TYR A 755 9.74 0.39 21.21
C TYR A 755 8.81 0.05 20.05
N THR A 756 8.05 -1.03 20.21
CA THR A 756 7.13 -1.51 19.19
C THR A 756 6.07 -0.46 18.87
N GLU A 757 5.53 0.22 19.89
CA GLU A 757 4.60 1.34 19.71
C GLU A 757 5.26 2.53 19.01
N LYS A 758 6.50 2.89 19.35
CA LYS A 758 7.21 3.97 18.63
C LYS A 758 7.46 3.61 17.16
N VAL A 759 7.84 2.36 16.87
CA VAL A 759 8.00 1.88 15.49
C VAL A 759 6.65 1.92 14.74
N LYS A 760 5.54 1.53 15.38
CA LYS A 760 4.19 1.65 14.79
C LYS A 760 3.85 3.09 14.46
N GLU A 761 4.10 4.04 15.37
CA GLU A 761 3.88 5.47 15.16
C GLU A 761 4.66 5.98 13.94
N LEU A 762 5.97 5.69 13.89
CA LEU A 762 6.85 6.09 12.78
C LEU A 762 6.48 5.40 11.46
N ALA A 763 5.97 4.16 11.50
CA ALA A 763 5.48 3.43 10.34
C ALA A 763 4.17 4.03 9.80
N VAL A 764 3.23 4.43 10.67
CA VAL A 764 1.99 5.13 10.25
C VAL A 764 2.36 6.45 9.57
N ALA A 765 3.31 7.18 10.14
CA ALA A 765 3.79 8.45 9.62
C ALA A 765 4.68 8.32 8.36
N GLN A 766 4.98 7.10 7.88
CA GLN A 766 5.90 6.85 6.76
C GLN A 766 7.27 7.54 6.93
N LYS A 767 7.83 7.47 8.14
CA LYS A 767 9.16 8.04 8.48
C LYS A 767 10.31 7.03 8.40
N LEU A 768 9.99 5.74 8.44
CA LEU A 768 10.99 4.64 8.43
C LEU A 768 11.41 4.29 6.99
N TYR A 769 12.68 3.99 6.81
CA TYR A 769 13.25 3.47 5.56
C TYR A 769 12.87 2.00 5.34
N ILE A 770 13.08 1.16 6.36
CA ILE A 770 12.82 -0.29 6.34
C ILE A 770 12.12 -0.71 7.62
N ILE A 771 11.21 -1.67 7.50
CA ILE A 771 10.60 -2.39 8.62
C ILE A 771 10.95 -3.87 8.47
N ILE A 772 11.62 -4.43 9.47
CA ILE A 772 11.93 -5.87 9.54
C ILE A 772 10.90 -6.51 10.47
N ALA A 773 10.24 -7.56 10.01
CA ALA A 773 9.18 -8.22 10.77
C ALA A 773 9.12 -9.72 10.48
N ASP A 774 8.43 -10.47 11.33
CA ASP A 774 8.10 -11.87 11.08
C ASP A 774 6.99 -12.01 10.03
N GLU A 775 6.74 -13.25 9.60
CA GLU A 775 5.69 -13.56 8.63
C GLU A 775 4.26 -13.26 9.13
N ASP A 776 4.07 -13.13 10.45
CA ASP A 776 2.78 -12.80 11.06
C ASP A 776 2.42 -11.32 10.94
N PHE A 777 3.39 -10.45 10.68
CA PHE A 777 3.17 -9.02 10.48
C PHE A 777 2.18 -8.68 9.36
N ILE A 778 1.99 -9.62 8.42
CA ILE A 778 1.03 -9.51 7.34
C ILE A 778 -0.41 -9.59 7.85
N TYR A 779 -0.63 -10.16 9.03
CA TYR A 779 -1.92 -10.19 9.68
C TYR A 779 -2.10 -8.90 10.44
N GLY A 780 -3.11 -8.13 10.04
CA GLY A 780 -3.39 -6.93 10.78
C GLY A 780 -2.25 -5.93 10.75
N THR A 781 -1.85 -5.48 9.57
CA THR A 781 -1.26 -4.14 9.45
C THR A 781 -1.72 -3.52 8.15
N ASN A 782 -2.01 -2.21 8.16
CA ASN A 782 -2.39 -1.47 6.96
C ASN A 782 -1.30 -0.48 6.51
N TYR A 783 -0.05 -0.73 6.91
CA TYR A 783 1.08 0.03 6.43
C TYR A 783 1.24 -0.15 4.92
N GLN A 784 1.64 0.92 4.25
CA GLN A 784 1.81 0.95 2.80
C GLN A 784 3.28 0.75 2.49
N PHE A 785 3.62 -0.36 1.84
CA PHE A 785 4.99 -0.64 1.42
C PHE A 785 5.15 -0.49 -0.09
N CYS A 786 6.28 0.09 -0.50
CA CYS A 786 6.63 0.15 -1.92
C CYS A 786 7.42 -1.09 -2.35
N HIS A 787 8.29 -1.59 -1.49
CA HIS A 787 9.08 -2.79 -1.76
C HIS A 787 8.91 -3.79 -0.62
N GLY A 788 9.06 -5.07 -0.94
CA GLY A 788 9.09 -6.12 0.08
C GLY A 788 10.17 -7.16 -0.21
N TYR A 789 10.77 -7.68 0.85
CA TYR A 789 11.65 -8.84 0.82
C TYR A 789 11.00 -10.00 1.56
N ILE A 790 11.11 -11.19 0.97
CA ILE A 790 10.80 -12.46 1.63
C ILE A 790 12.11 -13.22 1.79
N SER A 791 12.55 -13.36 3.04
CA SER A 791 13.81 -14.03 3.38
C SER A 791 13.76 -15.53 3.09
N LYS A 792 14.95 -16.12 2.95
CA LYS A 792 15.13 -17.56 2.67
C LYS A 792 14.94 -18.46 3.88
N ASP A 793 14.91 -17.89 5.08
CA ASP A 793 14.68 -18.61 6.34
C ASP A 793 13.20 -18.78 6.65
N LEU A 794 12.30 -18.19 5.87
CA LEU A 794 10.85 -18.39 6.01
C LEU A 794 10.38 -19.66 5.32
N SER A 795 9.46 -20.40 5.96
CA SER A 795 8.81 -21.57 5.38
C SER A 795 7.29 -21.37 5.33
N MET A 796 6.84 -20.56 4.37
CA MET A 796 5.44 -20.13 4.23
C MET A 796 4.64 -21.00 3.25
N THR A 797 3.32 -21.09 3.47
CA THR A 797 2.34 -21.63 2.51
C THR A 797 2.20 -20.72 1.28
N GLN A 798 1.67 -21.24 0.17
CA GLN A 798 1.42 -20.44 -1.03
C GLN A 798 0.52 -19.23 -0.72
N GLU A 799 -0.55 -19.43 0.05
CA GLU A 799 -1.51 -18.40 0.43
C GLU A 799 -0.86 -17.32 1.30
N LYS A 800 -0.03 -17.70 2.29
CA LYS A 800 0.67 -16.73 3.16
C LYS A 800 1.67 -15.89 2.37
N ILE A 801 2.36 -16.46 1.38
CA ILE A 801 3.23 -15.72 0.45
C ILE A 801 2.41 -14.70 -0.36
N ILE A 802 1.29 -15.11 -0.95
CA ILE A 802 0.42 -14.22 -1.75
C ILE A 802 -0.16 -13.09 -0.88
N GLN A 803 -0.56 -13.38 0.35
CA GLN A 803 -1.02 -12.37 1.31
C GLN A 803 0.08 -11.36 1.65
N SER A 804 1.31 -11.86 1.87
CA SER A 804 2.50 -11.03 2.14
C SER A 804 2.77 -10.07 0.99
N MET A 805 2.76 -10.59 -0.24
CA MET A 805 2.93 -9.80 -1.44
C MET A 805 1.83 -8.75 -1.62
N GLY A 806 0.60 -9.07 -1.18
CA GLY A 806 -0.52 -8.13 -1.18
C GLY A 806 -0.32 -6.91 -0.28
N ARG A 807 0.59 -6.95 0.70
CA ARG A 807 0.92 -5.78 1.54
C ARG A 807 1.71 -4.71 0.78
N ILE A 808 2.25 -5.03 -0.40
CA ILE A 808 3.07 -4.14 -1.22
C ILE A 808 2.22 -3.50 -2.32
N GLY A 809 2.53 -2.26 -2.68
CA GLY A 809 1.90 -1.59 -3.83
C GLY A 809 0.52 -1.00 -3.56
N ARG A 810 0.32 -0.40 -2.37
CA ARG A 810 -0.95 0.23 -1.96
C ARG A 810 -0.99 1.73 -2.28
N ASN A 811 -2.15 2.21 -2.74
CA ASN A 811 -2.58 3.61 -2.89
C ASN A 811 -1.90 4.50 -3.94
N LYS A 812 -0.57 4.51 -4.08
CA LYS A 812 0.11 5.51 -4.94
C LYS A 812 0.44 4.95 -6.32
N LEU A 813 -0.39 5.23 -7.31
CA LEU A 813 -0.24 4.71 -8.68
C LEU A 813 1.04 5.22 -9.38
N GLN A 814 1.65 6.31 -8.90
CA GLN A 814 2.89 6.86 -9.47
C GLN A 814 4.16 6.14 -8.97
N HIS A 815 4.10 5.38 -7.88
CA HIS A 815 5.27 4.78 -7.23
C HIS A 815 5.75 3.48 -7.89
N GLN A 816 7.04 3.16 -7.83
CA GLN A 816 7.51 1.85 -8.26
C GLN A 816 7.40 0.81 -7.16
N TYR A 817 7.06 -0.41 -7.56
CA TYR A 817 6.84 -1.52 -6.65
C TYR A 817 7.69 -2.73 -7.02
N SER A 818 8.06 -3.54 -6.03
CA SER A 818 8.67 -4.86 -6.26
C SER A 818 8.55 -5.77 -5.05
N VAL A 819 8.43 -7.07 -5.32
CA VAL A 819 8.60 -8.15 -4.35
C VAL A 819 9.94 -8.83 -4.66
N ARG A 820 10.81 -8.96 -3.67
CA ARG A 820 12.15 -9.54 -3.84
C ARG A 820 12.24 -10.82 -3.02
N ILE A 821 12.35 -11.94 -3.70
CA ILE A 821 12.33 -13.27 -3.07
C ILE A 821 13.77 -13.78 -2.94
N ARG A 822 14.13 -14.22 -1.74
CA ARG A 822 15.50 -14.66 -1.41
C ARG A 822 15.72 -16.17 -1.53
N ASP A 823 14.67 -16.92 -1.88
CA ASP A 823 14.70 -18.32 -2.27
C ASP A 823 13.85 -18.55 -3.53
N ASN A 824 14.48 -18.94 -4.65
CA ASN A 824 13.79 -19.15 -5.92
C ASN A 824 12.73 -20.28 -5.84
N ASN A 825 12.83 -21.21 -4.88
CA ASN A 825 11.81 -22.25 -4.70
C ASN A 825 10.43 -21.67 -4.33
N MET A 826 10.41 -20.55 -3.59
CA MET A 826 9.16 -19.86 -3.27
C MET A 826 8.50 -19.28 -4.53
N ILE A 827 9.28 -18.89 -5.53
CA ILE A 827 8.78 -18.39 -6.81
C ILE A 827 8.07 -19.52 -7.55
N SER A 828 8.67 -20.71 -7.60
CA SER A 828 8.04 -21.90 -8.17
C SER A 828 6.74 -22.26 -7.45
N LYS A 829 6.72 -22.18 -6.11
CA LYS A 829 5.49 -22.38 -5.32
C LYS A 829 4.37 -21.41 -5.69
N ILE A 830 4.67 -20.13 -5.95
CA ILE A 830 3.65 -19.14 -6.36
C ILE A 830 3.00 -19.51 -7.70
N PHE A 831 3.76 -20.08 -8.63
CA PHE A 831 3.31 -20.35 -9.99
C PHE A 831 2.73 -21.76 -10.20
N GLN A 832 2.81 -22.63 -9.21
CA GLN A 832 2.32 -24.01 -9.29
C GLN A 832 1.12 -24.24 -8.38
N LYS A 833 0.30 -25.22 -8.76
CA LYS A 833 -0.81 -25.66 -7.92
C LYS A 833 -0.26 -26.40 -6.69
N GLU A 834 -0.57 -25.90 -5.50
CA GLU A 834 -0.40 -26.65 -4.26
C GLU A 834 -1.57 -27.62 -4.06
N GLU A 835 -1.28 -28.92 -3.98
CA GLU A 835 -2.31 -29.95 -3.79
C GLU A 835 -2.79 -30.03 -2.34
N ASN A 836 -1.87 -29.91 -1.38
CA ASN A 836 -2.15 -30.05 0.05
C ASN A 836 -2.17 -28.68 0.74
N LYS A 837 -3.31 -28.00 0.64
CA LYS A 837 -3.50 -26.68 1.24
C LYS A 837 -3.99 -26.78 2.68
N LYS A 838 -3.15 -26.35 3.62
CA LYS A 838 -3.48 -26.36 5.06
C LYS A 838 -4.69 -25.51 5.37
N GLU A 839 -4.79 -24.35 4.74
CA GLU A 839 -5.86 -23.38 4.94
C GLU A 839 -7.22 -23.96 4.52
N VAL A 840 -7.26 -24.70 3.41
CA VAL A 840 -8.46 -25.40 2.93
C VAL A 840 -8.87 -26.50 3.91
N PHE A 841 -7.90 -27.32 4.33
CA PHE A 841 -8.14 -28.40 5.29
C PHE A 841 -8.70 -27.86 6.61
N ASN A 842 -8.05 -26.85 7.19
CA ASN A 842 -8.47 -26.25 8.44
C ASN A 842 -9.82 -25.53 8.30
N MET A 843 -10.08 -24.85 7.19
CA MET A 843 -11.37 -24.20 6.99
C MET A 843 -12.52 -25.22 6.92
N ASN A 844 -12.36 -26.34 6.20
CA ASN A 844 -13.34 -27.43 6.21
C ASN A 844 -13.48 -28.07 7.59
N ARG A 845 -12.38 -28.27 8.32
CA ARG A 845 -12.38 -28.88 9.67
C ARG A 845 -13.08 -27.99 10.72
N LEU A 846 -12.88 -26.67 10.65
CA LEU A 846 -13.27 -25.74 11.71
C LEU A 846 -14.63 -25.08 11.47
N PHE A 847 -15.03 -24.89 10.21
CA PHE A 847 -16.33 -24.31 9.86
C PHE A 847 -17.37 -25.41 9.67
N GLN A 848 -17.52 -26.24 10.69
CA GLN A 848 -18.50 -27.33 10.78
C GLN A 848 -19.18 -27.27 12.15
N THR A 849 -20.44 -27.67 12.19
CA THR A 849 -21.24 -27.81 13.40
C THR A 849 -21.35 -29.30 13.74
N ASN A 850 -20.73 -29.74 14.86
CA ASN A 850 -20.91 -31.13 15.32
C ASN A 850 -22.18 -31.29 16.15
N GLU A 851 -22.65 -32.53 16.32
CA GLU A 851 -23.80 -32.84 17.19
C GLU A 851 -23.59 -32.39 18.64
N ASP A 852 -22.36 -32.50 19.16
CA ASP A 852 -22.00 -32.04 20.51
C ASP A 852 -22.10 -30.51 20.67
N ASP A 853 -22.00 -29.74 19.57
CA ASP A 853 -22.09 -28.28 19.56
C ASP A 853 -23.55 -27.78 19.53
N ILE A 854 -24.51 -28.69 19.28
CA ILE A 854 -25.95 -28.42 19.19
C ILE A 854 -26.66 -28.67 20.53
N MET A 855 -26.07 -29.46 21.43
CA MET A 855 -26.51 -29.61 22.83
C MET A 855 -26.11 -28.41 23.69
#